data_AF-A0A8C1UI27-F1
#
_entry.id   AF-A0A8C1UI27-F1
#
_cell.length_a   1.000
_cell.length_b   1.000
_cell.length_c   1.000
_cell.angle_alpha   90.00
_cell.angle_beta   90.00
_cell.angle_gamma   90.00
#
_symmetry.space_group_name_H-M   'P 1'
#
loop_
_entity.id
_entity.type
_entity.pdbx_description
1 polymer ?
#
loop_
_entity_poly.entity_id
_entity_poly.type
_entity_poly.pdbx_seq_one_letter_code
_entity_poly.pdbx_strand_id
1 'polypeptide(L)'
;MKVSLPRPQTEVKVLEGDSLQERFRALETSPVLRARTLHGLLEVSGAAAFLNHPVQSQDQDRVTLHYRTTTRLDMISQRLLQEGAPVSVINATTATHVIIAVFYGAQAFFVFDSKNKISEKNTEMKKVVKKMTSLVCSDLHLDVKEKTKSLYDCSLYIDVGSWKSPVSFDKAVEIYGSLPTLLGSKGERAVPLKVWLYPLKKLDKSSVCAALSEVSETLMHQAENILEHLRKQIRICQNLMTSQTNLTVIMWFPALKDKLIEFSELLKEYKEDLQREITEMDEVIHVKDEKVKNKLQNILARHRQSPFSAEKTNKWLENKETELKTLNDCKAADITVVKSQAELQQIIGHSQMTRVMCLTLFSPEAKDLFLATLKQHIESHNTVQNDSLLLRPVSINQKVLIDVQLFIAAKEANDDTEQTKFIAASVSGDCFQEYSVQFYHAGTIMSRNVKLGLKPDPPQIAHIQHTNVSLKLNHLLNKSTERYVVEYGVVSNDGMDNTWKQIVYPEALKELHVLSGLEQDTEYQLRYAVADNQCMSNFSWIGNFKTASAARPGQPSVKMNRDAIIVSWLKAESDEDCPVLRYMVEYKEAGLEGWSSVQTQGPECECTLTVPHSTCYRVRVSAVYENITSKPSEETPVPVDVWSIDLSVRKSSILLEVLKLQRLKKPVELMGWSDEENEVKGFLQCLPYISQLRFTQPERISCEEWEKQKRSFLLNLCLQAALTDTPGTTETNVETLLSVEEYEKCGFLLDLCSHVKDYESQTGRSVLPALQPIYQSAPAAWIIKLSERKSSILLEVLKLQTEKKPVELRDWTDEESEVKGFLQCLPYISQLRFAVPHNKTTRSWDKRKRLFILDLCLQAALHQKETIEETVKKLLSSVNYQKCDFLLDLCSHVKDYETQTGRSVLPALQPIYQSAPAVWSIKLSERKSSILLEVLKLQTEKKPVELRDWTDEESEVKGFLQCLPYISQLRFYLKREPAVKFLLKLIVSASECDTNQGEIYTELLTSVCSYTSFPFDEDNLDDFEFQIEQCDFLLDLCSHVKDYETQTGRSVLPALQPIYQSAPAVWSIKLSERKSSILLEVLKLQTEKKPVELRDWTDEESEVKGFLQCLPYISQLR
;
A
#
# COMPACT_ATOMS: atom_id res chain seq x y z
N MET A 1 38.21 53.43 -30.74
CA MET A 1 37.41 52.75 -31.84
C MET A 1 37.03 51.33 -31.46
N LYS A 2 36.76 50.98 -30.23
CA LYS A 2 36.18 49.84 -29.52
C LYS A 2 36.41 50.01 -28.01
N VAL A 3 35.15 50.17 -27.46
CA VAL A 3 35.20 50.26 -25.99
C VAL A 3 34.86 48.90 -25.37
N SER A 4 35.85 48.39 -24.60
CA SER A 4 35.60 47.08 -23.94
C SER A 4 35.41 47.30 -22.43
N LEU A 5 34.23 46.89 -22.02
CA LEU A 5 33.95 47.03 -20.58
C LEU A 5 33.92 45.64 -19.93
N PRO A 6 34.75 45.52 -18.87
CA PRO A 6 34.71 44.24 -18.15
C PRO A 6 33.39 44.04 -17.39
N ARG A 7 32.70 42.85 -17.68
CA ARG A 7 31.43 42.53 -17.00
C ARG A 7 31.48 41.08 -16.53
N PRO A 8 32.34 40.74 -15.50
CA PRO A 8 32.44 39.32 -15.11
C PRO A 8 31.33 38.94 -14.09
N GLN A 9 30.49 38.08 -14.55
CA GLN A 9 29.43 37.56 -13.65
C GLN A 9 29.18 36.08 -13.95
N THR A 10 29.12 35.29 -12.80
CA THR A 10 28.81 33.86 -13.02
C THR A 10 27.47 33.54 -12.34
N GLU A 11 26.66 32.93 -13.17
CA GLU A 11 25.34 32.50 -12.65
C GLU A 11 25.14 31.00 -12.85
N VAL A 12 24.62 30.35 -11.74
CA VAL A 12 24.32 28.91 -11.85
C VAL A 12 22.85 28.70 -11.48
N LYS A 13 22.17 28.09 -12.39
CA LYS A 13 20.75 27.86 -12.13
C LYS A 13 20.40 26.37 -12.34
N VAL A 14 19.45 25.94 -11.43
CA VAL A 14 18.95 24.56 -11.65
C VAL A 14 17.56 24.65 -12.32
N LEU A 15 17.49 24.01 -13.54
CA LEU A 15 16.20 24.09 -14.27
C LEU A 15 15.30 22.93 -13.88
N GLU A 16 13.97 23.30 -13.42
CA GLU A 16 13.04 22.33 -12.80
C GLU A 16 12.07 21.78 -13.85
N GLY A 17 12.15 22.40 -15.00
CA GLY A 17 11.21 21.96 -16.06
C GLY A 17 11.97 21.67 -17.37
N ASP A 18 11.48 20.68 -18.15
CA ASP A 18 12.20 20.29 -19.39
C ASP A 18 11.43 20.77 -20.62
N SER A 19 10.55 21.80 -20.36
CA SER A 19 9.85 22.24 -21.59
C SER A 19 10.79 23.05 -22.50
N LEU A 20 10.57 22.90 -23.71
CA LEU A 20 11.35 23.65 -24.72
C LEU A 20 11.29 25.16 -24.43
N GLN A 21 10.21 25.60 -23.90
CA GLN A 21 10.10 27.03 -23.54
C GLN A 21 11.07 27.38 -22.40
N GLU A 22 11.13 26.53 -21.46
CA GLU A 22 12.07 26.75 -20.34
C GLU A 22 13.53 26.72 -20.81
N ARG A 23 13.76 25.88 -21.83
CA ARG A 23 15.12 25.83 -22.40
C ARG A 23 15.46 27.12 -23.17
N PHE A 24 14.47 27.62 -23.93
CA PHE A 24 14.70 28.90 -24.65
C PHE A 24 14.86 30.05 -23.66
N ARG A 25 14.12 29.95 -22.52
CA ARG A 25 14.25 31.01 -21.50
C ARG A 25 15.63 30.97 -20.84
N ALA A 26 16.10 29.71 -20.69
CA ALA A 26 17.43 29.58 -20.05
C ALA A 26 18.54 30.17 -20.95
N LEU A 27 18.31 30.18 -22.28
CA LEU A 27 19.34 30.73 -23.19
C LEU A 27 19.03 32.20 -23.52
N GLU A 28 17.96 32.77 -22.92
CA GLU A 28 17.50 34.17 -23.11
C GLU A 28 17.37 34.52 -24.58
N THR A 29 16.65 33.59 -25.35
CA THR A 29 16.52 33.82 -26.82
C THR A 29 15.27 34.67 -27.08
N SER A 30 15.39 35.60 -27.99
CA SER A 30 14.21 36.40 -28.40
C SER A 30 13.19 35.54 -29.15
N PRO A 31 11.93 35.84 -29.05
CA PRO A 31 10.84 35.08 -29.70
C PRO A 31 11.10 34.86 -31.19
N VAL A 32 11.80 35.77 -31.82
CA VAL A 32 12.10 35.63 -33.27
C VAL A 32 13.19 34.57 -33.48
N LEU A 33 14.17 34.56 -32.63
CA LEU A 33 15.25 33.55 -32.72
C LEU A 33 14.74 32.17 -32.27
N ARG A 34 13.82 32.20 -31.38
CA ARG A 34 13.21 30.92 -30.94
C ARG A 34 12.45 30.27 -32.09
N ALA A 35 11.74 31.10 -32.74
CA ALA A 35 10.95 30.60 -33.89
C ALA A 35 11.88 30.09 -35.00
N ARG A 36 12.98 30.72 -35.15
CA ARG A 36 13.89 30.32 -36.25
C ARG A 36 14.69 29.07 -35.85
N THR A 37 14.97 28.95 -34.60
CA THR A 37 15.65 27.74 -34.10
C THR A 37 14.72 26.53 -34.19
N LEU A 38 13.43 26.69 -33.89
CA LEU A 38 12.44 25.60 -33.95
C LEU A 38 12.13 25.20 -35.39
N HIS A 39 12.50 26.16 -36.29
CA HIS A 39 12.20 25.96 -37.72
C HIS A 39 13.40 25.36 -38.45
N GLY A 40 14.59 25.08 -37.55
CA GLY A 40 15.78 24.40 -38.10
C GLY A 40 16.61 25.31 -39.01
N LEU A 41 16.36 26.62 -39.00
CA LEU A 41 17.05 27.60 -39.88
C LEU A 41 18.32 28.10 -39.21
N LEU A 42 18.38 27.76 -37.84
CA LEU A 42 19.60 28.21 -37.14
C LEU A 42 20.33 26.98 -36.58
N GLU A 43 21.55 26.83 -37.10
CA GLU A 43 22.38 25.73 -36.55
C GLU A 43 22.90 26.10 -35.14
N VAL A 44 22.39 25.19 -34.22
CA VAL A 44 22.82 25.50 -32.82
C VAL A 44 23.98 24.58 -32.44
N SER A 45 25.00 25.15 -31.89
CA SER A 45 26.21 24.37 -31.49
C SER A 45 26.67 24.83 -30.11
N GLY A 46 27.52 23.98 -29.56
CA GLY A 46 28.03 24.33 -28.21
C GLY A 46 26.95 24.15 -27.13
N ALA A 47 26.83 25.10 -26.24
CA ALA A 47 25.84 25.02 -25.13
C ALA A 47 24.41 25.12 -25.67
N ALA A 48 24.27 25.80 -26.80
CA ALA A 48 22.93 25.97 -27.39
C ALA A 48 22.39 24.66 -27.98
N ALA A 49 23.33 23.68 -28.11
CA ALA A 49 22.88 22.35 -28.60
C ALA A 49 21.96 21.68 -27.57
N PHE A 50 21.91 22.24 -26.43
CA PHE A 50 20.98 21.76 -25.37
C PHE A 50 19.53 21.87 -25.84
N LEU A 51 19.30 22.75 -26.76
CA LEU A 51 17.92 22.90 -27.28
C LEU A 51 17.46 21.65 -28.02
N ASN A 52 18.49 20.89 -28.36
CA ASN A 52 18.11 19.69 -29.14
C ASN A 52 18.15 18.44 -28.26
N HIS A 53 18.33 18.63 -26.90
CA HIS A 53 18.34 17.45 -26.02
C HIS A 53 16.96 16.77 -25.97
N PRO A 54 16.93 15.42 -25.91
CA PRO A 54 15.66 14.71 -25.98
C PRO A 54 14.73 15.08 -24.80
N VAL A 55 13.28 15.11 -25.06
CA VAL A 55 12.27 15.50 -24.03
C VAL A 55 12.21 14.42 -22.94
N GLN A 56 11.96 14.96 -21.71
CA GLN A 56 11.94 14.11 -20.51
C GLN A 56 10.75 13.13 -20.56
N SER A 57 10.99 11.68 -20.31
CA SER A 57 9.90 10.69 -20.25
C SER A 57 9.13 10.81 -18.93
N GLN A 58 7.77 10.32 -18.88
CA GLN A 58 6.89 10.41 -17.68
C GLN A 58 7.44 9.57 -16.53
N ASP A 59 8.31 8.63 -16.85
CA ASP A 59 8.80 7.72 -15.78
C ASP A 59 10.28 7.98 -15.51
N GLN A 60 10.80 9.04 -16.17
CA GLN A 60 12.24 9.37 -16.05
C GLN A 60 12.38 10.70 -15.29
N ASP A 61 13.19 10.64 -14.27
CA ASP A 61 13.49 11.90 -13.55
C ASP A 61 14.70 12.62 -14.17
N ARG A 62 14.52 14.11 -14.30
CA ARG A 62 15.62 14.87 -14.94
C ARG A 62 15.86 16.14 -14.13
N VAL A 63 17.19 16.34 -13.98
CA VAL A 63 17.60 17.63 -13.39
C VAL A 63 18.73 18.22 -14.24
N THR A 64 18.46 19.57 -14.63
CA THR A 64 19.48 20.20 -15.50
C THR A 64 20.15 21.34 -14.74
N LEU A 65 21.50 21.31 -14.72
CA LEU A 65 22.28 22.42 -14.13
C LEU A 65 22.82 23.34 -15.23
N HIS A 66 22.48 24.63 -15.04
CA HIS A 66 22.87 25.63 -16.06
C HIS A 66 23.94 26.56 -15.47
N TYR A 67 25.11 26.51 -16.09
CA TYR A 67 26.22 27.40 -15.70
C TYR A 67 26.45 28.48 -16.76
N ARG A 68 26.45 29.73 -16.24
CA ARG A 68 26.65 30.83 -17.20
C ARG A 68 27.63 31.84 -16.59
N THR A 69 28.68 32.12 -17.42
CA THR A 69 29.67 33.11 -16.94
C THR A 69 29.93 34.15 -18.04
N THR A 70 30.00 35.44 -17.55
CA THR A 70 30.20 36.53 -18.53
C THR A 70 31.57 37.17 -18.27
N THR A 71 32.16 37.75 -19.35
CA THR A 71 33.56 38.27 -19.20
C THR A 71 33.58 39.75 -19.57
N ARG A 72 33.10 40.10 -20.73
CA ARG A 72 33.30 41.52 -21.13
C ARG A 72 32.24 41.90 -22.16
N LEU A 73 32.03 43.22 -22.21
CA LEU A 73 31.14 43.79 -23.23
C LEU A 73 31.92 44.73 -24.16
N ASP A 74 31.94 44.28 -25.40
CA ASP A 74 32.61 45.14 -26.40
C ASP A 74 31.58 45.96 -27.18
N MET A 75 31.84 47.31 -27.15
CA MET A 75 30.88 48.15 -27.90
C MET A 75 31.61 49.18 -28.74
N ILE A 76 30.85 49.63 -29.68
CA ILE A 76 31.45 50.67 -30.53
C ILE A 76 31.24 52.03 -29.86
N SER A 77 32.30 52.98 -29.79
CA SER A 77 32.25 54.28 -29.08
C SER A 77 31.20 55.21 -29.68
N GLN A 78 30.40 55.92 -28.84
CA GLN A 78 29.34 56.88 -29.17
C GLN A 78 29.86 57.97 -30.13
N ARG A 79 31.12 58.27 -30.21
CA ARG A 79 31.77 59.23 -31.12
C ARG A 79 31.79 58.73 -32.56
N LEU A 80 31.86 57.45 -32.85
CA LEU A 80 31.83 56.82 -34.20
C LEU A 80 30.38 56.65 -34.68
N LEU A 81 29.42 56.50 -33.78
CA LEU A 81 28.01 56.43 -34.20
C LEU A 81 27.48 57.82 -34.55
N GLN A 82 28.21 58.98 -33.99
CA GLN A 82 27.83 60.39 -34.23
C GLN A 82 28.61 60.98 -35.41
N GLU A 83 29.82 60.39 -35.89
CA GLU A 83 30.75 60.87 -36.96
C GLU A 83 30.45 60.13 -38.27
N GLY A 84 29.13 59.51 -38.42
CA GLY A 84 28.68 58.86 -39.67
C GLY A 84 29.60 57.71 -40.08
N ALA A 85 28.97 56.41 -40.29
CA ALA A 85 29.61 55.14 -40.69
C ALA A 85 30.31 55.26 -42.05
N PRO A 86 31.62 54.75 -42.31
CA PRO A 86 32.34 54.77 -43.59
C PRO A 86 31.46 54.29 -44.75
N VAL A 87 31.29 54.99 -45.96
CA VAL A 87 30.49 54.79 -47.18
C VAL A 87 30.69 53.36 -47.70
N SER A 88 31.75 52.53 -47.28
CA SER A 88 32.00 51.13 -47.69
C SER A 88 31.11 50.16 -46.90
N VAL A 89 30.52 50.55 -45.66
CA VAL A 89 29.65 49.71 -44.81
C VAL A 89 28.18 50.03 -45.10
N ILE A 90 27.85 51.24 -45.59
CA ILE A 90 26.47 51.67 -45.92
C ILE A 90 26.09 51.15 -47.31
N ASN A 91 27.10 50.69 -48.25
CA ASN A 91 26.75 50.16 -49.60
C ASN A 91 26.91 48.65 -49.65
N ALA A 92 27.17 48.03 -48.36
CA ALA A 92 27.28 46.56 -48.36
C ALA A 92 25.89 45.92 -48.53
N THR A 93 25.44 45.45 -49.75
CA THR A 93 24.14 44.90 -50.23
C THR A 93 23.86 43.54 -49.59
N THR A 94 24.71 43.09 -48.58
CA THR A 94 24.46 41.71 -48.11
C THR A 94 24.04 41.73 -46.64
N ALA A 95 24.03 42.91 -45.91
CA ALA A 95 23.71 42.83 -44.48
C ALA A 95 22.67 43.91 -44.12
N THR A 96 21.64 43.54 -43.25
CA THR A 96 20.50 44.42 -42.85
C THR A 96 20.82 45.14 -41.54
N HIS A 97 21.84 44.63 -40.69
CA HIS A 97 22.15 45.20 -39.36
C HIS A 97 23.65 45.15 -39.11
N VAL A 98 24.07 46.10 -38.34
CA VAL A 98 25.50 46.08 -37.96
C VAL A 98 25.58 45.85 -36.45
N ILE A 99 26.62 45.09 -36.05
CA ILE A 99 26.78 44.77 -34.61
C ILE A 99 27.39 45.99 -33.89
N ILE A 100 26.69 46.40 -32.88
CA ILE A 100 27.18 47.63 -32.21
C ILE A 100 27.69 47.27 -30.81
N ALA A 101 27.32 46.09 -30.40
CA ALA A 101 27.87 45.66 -29.11
C ALA A 101 27.82 44.13 -29.02
N VAL A 102 28.83 43.57 -28.36
CA VAL A 102 28.84 42.11 -28.19
C VAL A 102 29.17 41.81 -26.72
N PHE A 103 28.35 40.96 -26.16
CA PHE A 103 28.57 40.53 -24.77
C PHE A 103 29.18 39.12 -24.74
N TYR A 104 30.37 39.03 -24.18
CA TYR A 104 31.16 37.78 -24.32
C TYR A 104 31.09 37.01 -22.99
N GLY A 105 31.13 35.66 -23.19
CA GLY A 105 31.14 34.75 -22.01
C GLY A 105 31.11 33.28 -22.46
N ALA A 106 30.67 32.39 -21.53
CA ALA A 106 30.51 30.96 -21.86
C ALA A 106 29.40 30.35 -21.01
N GLN A 107 28.79 29.32 -21.66
CA GLN A 107 27.74 28.63 -20.89
C GLN A 107 27.89 27.12 -21.04
N ALA A 108 27.28 26.41 -19.98
CA ALA A 108 27.29 24.93 -20.05
C ALA A 108 26.02 24.38 -19.41
N PHE A 109 25.54 23.26 -20.06
CA PHE A 109 24.34 22.61 -19.50
C PHE A 109 24.69 21.17 -19.14
N PHE A 110 24.46 20.87 -17.80
CA PHE A 110 24.63 19.48 -17.36
C PHE A 110 23.25 18.84 -17.15
N VAL A 111 22.99 17.79 -18.05
CA VAL A 111 21.63 17.20 -17.98
C VAL A 111 21.75 15.79 -17.37
N PHE A 112 21.13 15.62 -16.13
CA PHE A 112 21.20 14.31 -15.45
C PHE A 112 19.88 13.56 -15.60
N ASP A 113 20.02 12.31 -16.29
CA ASP A 113 18.80 11.50 -16.51
C ASP A 113 18.90 10.21 -15.69
N SER A 114 17.68 9.77 -14.96
CA SER A 114 17.71 8.52 -14.14
C SER A 114 17.65 7.28 -15.03
N LYS A 115 18.43 6.16 -14.61
CA LYS A 115 18.56 4.91 -15.39
C LYS A 115 17.44 3.94 -15.01
N ASN A 116 16.64 4.02 -13.76
CA ASN A 116 15.60 3.07 -13.33
C ASN A 116 14.28 3.82 -13.07
N LYS A 117 13.11 3.19 -13.62
CA LYS A 117 11.73 3.71 -13.62
C LYS A 117 11.04 3.32 -12.31
N ILE A 118 11.71 3.50 -11.08
CA ILE A 118 10.80 3.43 -9.91
C ILE A 118 11.49 4.09 -8.73
N SER A 119 11.31 5.44 -8.55
CA SER A 119 11.39 5.80 -7.11
C SER A 119 10.79 7.19 -6.91
N GLU A 120 9.62 7.25 -6.04
CA GLU A 120 9.20 8.26 -5.04
C GLU A 120 10.06 9.53 -5.14
N LYS A 121 9.58 10.42 -6.09
CA LYS A 121 9.63 11.90 -6.13
C LYS A 121 11.04 12.43 -5.85
N ASN A 122 11.70 13.06 -6.94
CA ASN A 122 12.46 14.25 -7.36
C ASN A 122 13.09 14.99 -6.18
N THR A 123 13.21 14.33 -4.82
CA THR A 123 13.71 15.24 -3.76
C THR A 123 15.18 14.92 -3.47
N GLU A 124 15.65 13.71 -3.91
CA GLU A 124 17.03 13.36 -3.45
C GLU A 124 18.06 13.80 -4.49
N MET A 125 17.78 13.80 -5.86
CA MET A 125 18.73 14.25 -6.91
C MET A 125 18.80 15.78 -6.95
N LYS A 126 17.76 16.35 -6.66
CA LYS A 126 17.75 17.83 -6.59
C LYS A 126 18.66 18.34 -5.47
N LYS A 127 18.57 17.57 -4.47
CA LYS A 127 19.44 17.94 -3.32
C LYS A 127 20.92 17.75 -3.67
N VAL A 128 21.12 16.68 -4.53
CA VAL A 128 22.54 16.37 -4.85
C VAL A 128 23.06 17.38 -5.87
N VAL A 129 22.17 17.73 -6.87
CA VAL A 129 22.62 18.67 -7.92
C VAL A 129 22.69 20.08 -7.31
N LYS A 130 21.73 20.44 -6.31
CA LYS A 130 21.83 21.74 -5.62
C LYS A 130 23.08 21.79 -4.74
N LYS A 131 23.43 20.62 -4.24
CA LYS A 131 24.68 20.56 -3.46
C LYS A 131 25.91 20.74 -4.36
N MET A 132 25.72 20.21 -5.69
CA MET A 132 26.82 20.44 -6.67
C MET A 132 27.00 21.93 -6.95
N THR A 133 25.88 22.75 -6.97
CA THR A 133 25.97 24.20 -7.29
C THR A 133 26.57 24.97 -6.12
N SER A 134 26.46 24.41 -4.89
CA SER A 134 27.01 25.06 -3.68
C SER A 134 28.49 24.73 -3.50
N LEU A 135 29.01 23.85 -4.46
CA LEU A 135 30.38 23.31 -4.30
C LEU A 135 31.37 24.13 -5.14
N VAL A 136 30.78 25.28 -5.86
CA VAL A 136 31.73 26.08 -6.65
C VAL A 136 32.09 27.34 -5.85
N CYS A 137 31.88 27.23 -4.40
CA CYS A 137 32.52 28.28 -3.57
C CYS A 137 33.18 27.62 -2.36
N SER A 138 33.46 26.15 -2.41
CA SER A 138 34.23 25.56 -1.29
C SER A 138 34.52 24.09 -1.59
N ASP A 139 35.69 23.71 -2.14
CA ASP A 139 36.44 22.43 -2.26
C ASP A 139 35.85 21.35 -1.33
N LEU A 140 34.57 20.94 -1.27
CA LEU A 140 34.02 19.81 -0.46
C LEU A 140 33.62 18.68 -1.41
N HIS A 141 34.29 17.53 -1.41
CA HIS A 141 34.01 16.16 -1.97
C HIS A 141 32.56 15.74 -1.65
N LEU A 142 31.66 15.67 -2.71
CA LEU A 142 30.26 15.21 -2.64
C LEU A 142 30.19 13.75 -2.18
N ASP A 143 30.00 13.40 -0.73
CA ASP A 143 29.77 12.00 -0.28
C ASP A 143 28.40 11.51 -0.74
N VAL A 144 28.23 11.29 -2.13
CA VAL A 144 26.96 10.71 -2.62
C VAL A 144 27.06 9.18 -2.59
N LYS A 145 26.30 8.45 -1.65
CA LYS A 145 26.23 6.97 -1.61
C LYS A 145 26.51 6.34 -2.98
N GLU A 146 27.54 5.54 -3.30
CA GLU A 146 28.00 4.82 -4.51
C GLU A 146 26.82 4.18 -5.26
N LYS A 147 25.71 3.95 -4.60
CA LYS A 147 24.51 3.36 -5.24
C LYS A 147 23.68 4.43 -5.97
N THR A 148 23.74 5.87 -5.61
CA THR A 148 23.02 7.00 -6.26
C THR A 148 23.83 7.54 -7.44
N LYS A 149 25.26 7.28 -7.53
CA LYS A 149 26.18 7.74 -8.60
C LYS A 149 26.04 6.88 -9.86
N SER A 150 25.61 5.58 -9.69
CA SER A 150 25.50 4.63 -10.84
C SER A 150 24.06 4.61 -11.37
N LEU A 151 23.21 5.45 -10.82
CA LEU A 151 21.78 5.36 -11.17
C LEU A 151 21.42 6.39 -12.24
N TYR A 152 22.53 7.36 -12.66
CA TYR A 152 22.07 8.42 -13.60
C TYR A 152 23.14 8.65 -14.67
N ASP A 153 22.66 9.04 -15.90
CA ASP A 153 23.54 9.41 -17.02
C ASP A 153 23.50 10.94 -17.22
N CYS A 154 24.82 11.50 -17.39
CA CYS A 154 24.86 12.98 -17.56
C CYS A 154 25.25 13.31 -19.01
N SER A 155 24.32 14.11 -19.65
CA SER A 155 24.65 14.66 -20.98
C SER A 155 25.16 16.11 -20.85
N LEU A 156 26.39 16.29 -21.49
CA LEU A 156 27.05 17.60 -21.29
C LEU A 156 27.05 18.39 -22.60
N TYR A 157 26.53 19.71 -22.42
CA TYR A 157 26.57 20.66 -23.55
C TYR A 157 27.32 21.93 -23.11
N ILE A 158 28.49 22.14 -23.85
CA ILE A 158 29.33 23.23 -23.27
C ILE A 158 29.97 23.99 -24.44
N ASP A 159 30.19 25.39 -24.20
CA ASP A 159 30.73 26.29 -25.25
C ASP A 159 32.26 26.20 -25.31
N VAL A 160 32.79 25.86 -24.09
CA VAL A 160 34.27 25.89 -24.02
C VAL A 160 34.76 24.50 -23.57
N GLY A 161 35.56 23.83 -24.50
CA GLY A 161 36.07 22.48 -24.16
C GLY A 161 35.42 21.41 -25.05
N SER A 162 36.20 20.41 -25.54
CA SER A 162 35.65 19.38 -26.46
C SER A 162 35.53 18.04 -25.73
N TRP A 163 34.58 17.92 -24.77
CA TRP A 163 34.38 16.63 -24.08
C TRP A 163 33.29 15.81 -24.78
N LYS A 164 33.53 14.42 -24.76
CA LYS A 164 32.55 13.55 -25.46
C LYS A 164 31.41 13.17 -24.50
N SER A 165 30.13 13.56 -24.89
CA SER A 165 28.89 13.18 -24.17
C SER A 165 28.39 11.81 -24.64
N PRO A 166 27.73 10.89 -23.55
CA PRO A 166 27.38 11.16 -22.14
C PRO A 166 28.58 10.93 -21.20
N VAL A 167 28.60 11.76 -20.00
CA VAL A 167 29.73 11.65 -19.06
C VAL A 167 29.19 11.15 -17.72
N SER A 168 30.08 10.42 -16.95
CA SER A 168 29.67 9.92 -15.61
C SER A 168 29.52 11.09 -14.62
N PHE A 169 28.74 10.79 -13.57
CA PHE A 169 28.47 11.87 -12.57
C PHE A 169 29.78 12.43 -12.02
N ASP A 170 30.80 11.67 -11.82
CA ASP A 170 32.08 12.16 -11.27
C ASP A 170 32.82 13.03 -12.29
N LYS A 171 32.72 12.55 -13.46
CA LYS A 171 33.39 13.35 -14.51
C LYS A 171 32.66 14.68 -14.74
N ALA A 172 31.38 14.68 -14.59
CA ALA A 172 30.60 15.93 -14.74
C ALA A 172 30.95 16.92 -13.61
N VAL A 173 31.18 16.47 -12.40
CA VAL A 173 31.56 17.36 -11.27
C VAL A 173 32.97 17.90 -11.51
N GLU A 174 33.78 17.04 -12.05
CA GLU A 174 35.14 17.51 -12.39
C GLU A 174 35.10 18.62 -13.46
N ILE A 175 34.27 18.32 -14.43
CA ILE A 175 34.20 19.31 -15.53
C ILE A 175 33.59 20.61 -15.01
N TYR A 176 32.56 20.52 -14.21
CA TYR A 176 31.93 21.73 -13.63
C TYR A 176 32.95 22.52 -12.81
N GLY A 177 33.84 21.85 -12.01
CA GLY A 177 34.89 22.51 -11.20
C GLY A 177 35.95 23.20 -12.06
N SER A 178 36.12 22.74 -13.23
CA SER A 178 37.22 23.29 -14.09
C SER A 178 36.69 24.42 -14.98
N LEU A 179 35.34 24.77 -14.97
CA LEU A 179 34.71 25.71 -15.93
C LEU A 179 35.13 27.15 -15.62
N PRO A 180 35.32 27.55 -14.36
CA PRO A 180 35.74 28.94 -14.11
C PRO A 180 37.17 29.20 -14.60
N THR A 181 37.98 28.20 -14.75
CA THR A 181 39.40 28.39 -15.15
C THR A 181 39.56 28.24 -16.66
N LEU A 182 38.57 27.82 -17.35
CA LEU A 182 38.68 27.43 -18.78
C LEU A 182 38.51 28.65 -19.67
N LEU A 183 38.05 29.84 -19.13
CA LEU A 183 37.77 31.02 -19.95
C LEU A 183 39.00 31.94 -20.00
N GLY A 184 40.21 31.44 -19.26
CA GLY A 184 41.49 32.18 -19.34
C GLY A 184 41.39 33.50 -18.56
N SER A 185 42.43 34.13 -17.83
CA SER A 185 42.56 35.26 -16.90
C SER A 185 42.07 36.57 -17.54
N LYS A 186 41.88 36.52 -18.99
CA LYS A 186 41.35 37.76 -19.64
C LYS A 186 40.17 37.41 -20.54
N GLY A 187 39.58 36.10 -20.37
CA GLY A 187 38.42 35.68 -21.19
C GLY A 187 38.82 35.36 -22.63
N GLU A 188 39.99 34.87 -22.89
CA GLU A 188 40.56 34.62 -24.24
C GLU A 188 39.76 33.54 -24.98
N ARG A 189 39.08 32.71 -24.20
CA ARG A 189 38.33 31.62 -24.87
C ARG A 189 36.82 31.87 -24.78
N ALA A 190 36.48 33.19 -24.42
CA ALA A 190 35.05 33.54 -24.27
C ALA A 190 34.37 33.65 -25.64
N VAL A 191 33.17 33.11 -25.69
CA VAL A 191 32.39 33.15 -26.95
C VAL A 191 31.28 34.20 -26.80
N PRO A 192 30.78 34.75 -27.95
CA PRO A 192 29.70 35.74 -27.88
C PRO A 192 28.40 35.13 -27.35
N LEU A 193 27.92 35.71 -26.17
CA LEU A 193 26.67 35.18 -25.57
C LEU A 193 25.46 36.01 -26.04
N LYS A 194 25.66 37.41 -26.21
CA LYS A 194 24.59 38.29 -26.68
C LYS A 194 25.17 39.36 -27.63
N VAL A 195 24.31 39.56 -28.74
CA VAL A 195 24.81 40.57 -29.69
C VAL A 195 23.71 41.62 -29.92
N TRP A 196 24.19 42.91 -29.89
CA TRP A 196 23.22 43.98 -30.21
C TRP A 196 23.39 44.45 -31.66
N LEU A 197 22.23 44.43 -32.30
CA LEU A 197 22.30 44.76 -33.75
C LEU A 197 21.62 46.12 -33.98
N TYR A 198 22.36 46.98 -34.79
CA TYR A 198 21.79 48.28 -35.19
C TYR A 198 21.45 48.29 -36.69
N PRO A 199 20.18 48.68 -36.98
CA PRO A 199 19.74 48.60 -38.38
C PRO A 199 20.45 49.65 -39.26
N LEU A 200 20.94 49.18 -40.36
CA LEU A 200 21.72 50.03 -41.27
C LEU A 200 20.83 51.08 -41.94
N LYS A 201 19.48 50.91 -41.95
CA LYS A 201 18.49 51.84 -42.57
C LYS A 201 18.32 53.10 -41.70
N LYS A 202 18.55 52.99 -40.32
CA LYS A 202 18.47 54.14 -39.37
C LYS A 202 19.73 55.01 -39.47
N LEU A 203 20.82 54.57 -40.11
CA LEU A 203 22.06 55.33 -40.37
C LEU A 203 21.95 56.14 -41.67
N ASP A 204 20.81 55.98 -42.44
CA ASP A 204 20.36 56.83 -43.56
C ASP A 204 19.09 57.58 -43.15
N LYS A 205 19.21 58.94 -42.68
CA LYS A 205 18.18 59.89 -42.20
C LYS A 205 16.91 59.81 -43.03
N SER A 206 16.59 58.59 -43.85
CA SER A 206 15.26 58.63 -44.49
C SER A 206 14.60 57.25 -44.38
N SER A 207 14.51 56.58 -43.23
CA SER A 207 13.53 55.45 -43.27
C SER A 207 13.16 55.08 -41.84
N VAL A 208 11.91 55.35 -41.46
CA VAL A 208 11.11 54.94 -40.27
C VAL A 208 10.77 53.44 -40.38
N CYS A 209 11.35 52.53 -39.51
CA CYS A 209 10.90 51.11 -39.39
C CYS A 209 10.00 50.98 -38.15
N ALA A 210 8.73 50.53 -38.38
CA ALA A 210 7.59 49.94 -37.63
C ALA A 210 8.03 48.73 -36.80
N ALA A 211 8.41 48.87 -35.54
CA ALA A 211 8.45 48.00 -34.35
C ALA A 211 7.53 46.77 -34.52
N LEU A 212 8.04 45.54 -34.83
CA LEU A 212 7.47 44.18 -34.74
C LEU A 212 6.23 44.15 -33.85
N SER A 213 4.98 44.29 -34.37
CA SER A 213 3.61 44.22 -33.78
C SER A 213 3.45 42.98 -32.89
N GLU A 214 3.45 42.98 -31.57
CA GLU A 214 2.98 42.12 -30.47
C GLU A 214 2.07 41.00 -30.97
N VAL A 215 1.38 40.97 -32.18
CA VAL A 215 0.44 39.98 -32.75
C VAL A 215 1.23 38.90 -33.52
N SER A 216 2.45 39.05 -34.01
CA SER A 216 3.35 38.07 -34.67
C SER A 216 4.05 37.19 -33.63
N GLU A 217 4.05 37.74 -32.42
CA GLU A 217 4.65 36.93 -31.35
C GLU A 217 3.69 35.85 -30.85
N THR A 218 2.37 36.13 -30.86
CA THR A 218 1.37 35.14 -30.39
C THR A 218 1.21 34.01 -31.43
N LEU A 219 1.28 34.29 -32.67
CA LEU A 219 1.12 33.27 -33.74
C LEU A 219 2.36 32.38 -33.83
N MET A 220 3.47 32.96 -33.55
CA MET A 220 4.72 32.16 -33.54
C MET A 220 4.76 31.25 -32.31
N HIS A 221 4.16 31.82 -31.27
CA HIS A 221 4.06 30.96 -30.08
C HIS A 221 3.13 29.77 -30.35
N GLN A 222 2.04 29.94 -31.03
CA GLN A 222 1.12 28.83 -31.37
C GLN A 222 1.79 27.80 -32.29
N ALA A 223 2.55 28.27 -33.22
CA ALA A 223 3.26 27.35 -34.14
C ALA A 223 4.29 26.53 -33.37
N GLU A 224 4.87 27.19 -32.34
CA GLU A 224 5.84 26.46 -31.49
C GLU A 224 5.12 25.35 -30.68
N ASN A 225 4.01 25.67 -30.22
CA ASN A 225 3.27 24.68 -29.41
C ASN A 225 2.87 23.46 -30.24
N ILE A 226 2.53 23.75 -31.43
CA ILE A 226 2.11 22.63 -32.29
C ILE A 226 3.30 21.72 -32.58
N LEU A 227 4.46 22.30 -32.94
CA LEU A 227 5.65 21.48 -33.23
C LEU A 227 6.10 20.70 -32.00
N GLU A 228 5.95 21.36 -30.88
CA GLU A 228 6.32 20.65 -29.64
C GLU A 228 5.35 19.48 -29.38
N HIS A 229 4.09 19.77 -29.55
CA HIS A 229 3.12 18.68 -29.41
C HIS A 229 3.45 17.49 -30.31
N LEU A 230 3.79 17.70 -31.57
CA LEU A 230 4.13 16.60 -32.50
C LEU A 230 5.41 15.87 -32.06
N ARG A 231 6.32 16.68 -31.59
CA ARG A 231 7.56 16.04 -31.08
C ARG A 231 7.25 15.14 -29.89
N LYS A 232 6.43 15.63 -28.95
CA LYS A 232 6.04 14.84 -27.77
C LYS A 232 5.34 13.54 -28.18
N GLN A 233 4.44 13.60 -29.09
CA GLN A 233 3.69 12.40 -29.51
C GLN A 233 4.62 11.35 -30.14
N ILE A 234 5.64 11.79 -30.89
CA ILE A 234 6.61 10.84 -31.49
C ILE A 234 7.37 10.12 -30.38
N ARG A 235 7.60 10.82 -29.40
CA ARG A 235 8.35 10.19 -28.31
C ARG A 235 7.46 9.20 -27.54
N ILE A 236 6.23 9.68 -27.17
CA ILE A 236 5.30 8.74 -26.51
C ILE A 236 5.23 7.42 -27.28
N CYS A 237 5.27 7.46 -28.57
CA CYS A 237 5.23 6.23 -29.39
C CYS A 237 6.50 5.40 -29.18
N GLN A 238 7.62 6.10 -29.06
CA GLN A 238 8.90 5.37 -28.86
C GLN A 238 8.93 4.73 -27.45
N ASN A 239 8.38 5.44 -26.50
CA ASN A 239 8.35 4.89 -25.13
C ASN A 239 7.43 3.66 -25.05
N LEU A 240 6.24 3.79 -25.68
CA LEU A 240 5.34 2.63 -25.68
C LEU A 240 5.99 1.39 -26.29
N MET A 241 6.98 1.65 -27.18
CA MET A 241 7.63 0.50 -27.86
C MET A 241 8.80 -0.03 -27.02
N THR A 242 9.38 0.77 -26.17
CA THR A 242 10.63 0.37 -25.49
C THR A 242 10.32 -0.01 -24.03
N SER A 243 9.02 0.19 -23.59
CA SER A 243 8.68 -0.16 -22.20
C SER A 243 8.79 -1.67 -21.95
N GLN A 244 9.48 -2.06 -20.81
CA GLN A 244 9.71 -3.48 -20.45
C GLN A 244 8.38 -4.23 -20.32
N THR A 245 7.34 -3.58 -19.83
CA THR A 245 6.02 -4.23 -19.62
C THR A 245 5.34 -4.51 -20.96
N ASN A 246 5.68 -3.69 -21.97
CA ASN A 246 5.00 -3.84 -23.28
C ASN A 246 5.82 -4.72 -24.25
N LEU A 247 7.14 -5.03 -23.83
CA LEU A 247 8.07 -5.71 -24.76
C LEU A 247 7.60 -7.13 -25.04
N THR A 248 7.02 -7.67 -24.07
CA THR A 248 6.56 -9.07 -24.24
C THR A 248 5.33 -9.13 -25.15
N VAL A 249 4.41 -8.17 -24.92
CA VAL A 249 3.18 -8.15 -25.76
C VAL A 249 3.56 -7.74 -27.20
N ILE A 250 4.45 -6.78 -27.34
CA ILE A 250 4.90 -6.31 -28.66
C ILE A 250 5.65 -7.42 -29.39
N MET A 251 6.33 -8.29 -28.59
CA MET A 251 6.97 -9.46 -29.24
C MET A 251 5.91 -10.46 -29.73
N TRP A 252 4.81 -10.55 -29.01
CA TRP A 252 3.73 -11.48 -29.35
C TRP A 252 2.90 -10.94 -30.53
N PHE A 253 2.80 -9.51 -30.67
CA PHE A 253 2.06 -8.91 -31.80
C PHE A 253 2.93 -7.83 -32.44
N PRO A 254 3.73 -8.18 -33.42
CA PRO A 254 4.67 -7.24 -34.05
C PRO A 254 3.93 -6.17 -34.86
N ALA A 255 2.71 -6.51 -35.28
CA ALA A 255 1.92 -5.54 -36.08
C ALA A 255 1.65 -4.25 -35.27
N LEU A 256 1.54 -4.37 -33.91
CA LEU A 256 1.33 -3.16 -33.07
C LEU A 256 2.57 -2.26 -33.07
N LYS A 257 3.68 -2.97 -33.07
CA LYS A 257 4.93 -2.18 -33.16
C LYS A 257 5.05 -1.48 -34.53
N ASP A 258 4.66 -2.17 -35.56
CA ASP A 258 4.75 -1.59 -36.92
C ASP A 258 3.83 -0.37 -37.05
N LYS A 259 2.68 -0.48 -36.42
CA LYS A 259 1.73 0.66 -36.52
C LYS A 259 2.26 1.87 -35.74
N LEU A 260 2.80 1.64 -34.56
CA LEU A 260 3.39 2.76 -33.79
C LEU A 260 4.58 3.37 -34.52
N ILE A 261 5.35 2.45 -35.23
CA ILE A 261 6.48 2.99 -36.01
C ILE A 261 5.96 3.82 -37.18
N GLU A 262 4.96 3.26 -37.83
CA GLU A 262 4.38 4.00 -38.97
C GLU A 262 3.81 5.35 -38.51
N PHE A 263 3.10 5.37 -37.45
CA PHE A 263 2.53 6.63 -36.92
C PHE A 263 3.65 7.62 -36.59
N SER A 264 4.68 7.13 -35.90
CA SER A 264 5.81 8.00 -35.56
C SER A 264 6.49 8.57 -36.82
N GLU A 265 6.60 7.78 -37.85
CA GLU A 265 7.25 8.27 -39.10
C GLU A 265 6.38 9.32 -39.80
N LEU A 266 5.06 9.02 -39.77
CA LEU A 266 4.15 10.00 -40.42
C LEU A 266 4.16 11.33 -39.66
N LEU A 267 4.21 11.26 -38.34
CA LEU A 267 4.31 12.52 -37.55
C LEU A 267 5.61 13.25 -37.84
N LYS A 268 6.64 12.44 -37.97
CA LYS A 268 7.95 13.07 -38.28
C LYS A 268 7.94 13.75 -39.65
N GLU A 269 7.36 13.07 -40.59
CA GLU A 269 7.28 13.65 -41.96
C GLU A 269 6.43 14.92 -41.95
N TYR A 270 5.31 14.90 -41.33
CA TYR A 270 4.43 16.09 -41.30
C TYR A 270 5.13 17.23 -40.54
N LYS A 271 5.68 16.86 -39.41
CA LYS A 271 6.43 17.89 -38.66
C LYS A 271 7.47 18.58 -39.54
N GLU A 272 8.24 17.78 -40.31
CA GLU A 272 9.27 18.38 -41.18
C GLU A 272 8.64 19.26 -42.26
N ASP A 273 7.45 18.82 -42.79
CA ASP A 273 6.75 19.63 -43.81
C ASP A 273 6.25 20.95 -43.22
N LEU A 274 5.66 20.82 -42.05
CA LEU A 274 5.16 22.04 -41.40
C LEU A 274 6.32 22.98 -41.06
N GLN A 275 7.41 22.34 -40.61
CA GLN A 275 8.61 23.15 -40.31
C GLN A 275 9.17 23.82 -41.57
N ARG A 276 9.19 23.11 -42.65
CA ARG A 276 9.65 23.67 -43.94
C ARG A 276 8.74 24.82 -44.38
N GLU A 277 7.38 24.74 -44.26
CA GLU A 277 6.43 25.78 -44.70
C GLU A 277 6.56 27.03 -43.82
N ILE A 278 6.86 26.76 -42.56
CA ILE A 278 7.01 27.90 -41.64
C ILE A 278 8.36 28.58 -41.89
N THR A 279 9.49 27.77 -42.33
CA THR A 279 10.84 28.32 -42.60
C THR A 279 10.85 29.10 -43.92
N GLU A 280 10.08 28.65 -44.95
CA GLU A 280 9.98 29.33 -46.26
C GLU A 280 9.31 30.70 -46.11
N MET A 281 8.69 30.98 -44.95
CA MET A 281 7.99 32.24 -44.67
C MET A 281 8.96 33.28 -44.09
N ASP A 282 10.11 32.79 -43.40
CA ASP A 282 11.15 33.64 -42.78
C ASP A 282 12.07 34.26 -43.84
N GLU A 283 12.10 33.75 -45.16
CA GLU A 283 12.92 34.36 -46.23
C GLU A 283 12.14 35.46 -46.95
N VAL A 284 10.76 35.86 -46.52
CA VAL A 284 9.93 36.88 -47.20
C VAL A 284 9.71 38.05 -46.22
N ILE A 285 10.46 38.20 -45.03
CA ILE A 285 10.28 39.24 -43.98
C ILE A 285 10.85 40.56 -44.50
N HIS A 286 10.70 40.78 -45.88
CA HIS A 286 10.94 42.18 -46.26
C HIS A 286 9.81 42.70 -47.13
N VAL A 287 8.47 42.23 -46.80
CA VAL A 287 7.49 42.92 -47.68
C VAL A 287 6.11 42.79 -47.02
N LYS A 288 5.71 43.60 -46.11
CA LYS A 288 4.43 44.14 -45.62
C LYS A 288 3.75 43.12 -44.69
N ASP A 289 3.99 43.20 -43.40
CA ASP A 289 3.59 42.64 -42.09
C ASP A 289 2.18 42.04 -42.13
N GLU A 290 1.27 42.20 -43.29
CA GLU A 290 -0.12 41.68 -43.21
C GLU A 290 -0.27 40.41 -44.07
N LYS A 291 0.42 40.12 -45.12
CA LYS A 291 0.37 38.91 -45.97
C LYS A 291 1.06 37.73 -45.28
N VAL A 292 2.12 37.97 -44.54
CA VAL A 292 2.85 36.91 -43.80
C VAL A 292 2.02 36.46 -42.59
N LYS A 293 1.34 37.44 -42.00
CA LYS A 293 0.45 37.09 -40.87
C LYS A 293 -0.74 36.23 -41.35
N ASN A 294 -1.35 36.53 -42.51
CA ASN A 294 -2.50 35.76 -43.03
C ASN A 294 -2.08 34.36 -43.49
N LYS A 295 -0.93 34.27 -43.99
CA LYS A 295 -0.45 32.95 -44.44
C LYS A 295 -0.14 32.03 -43.25
N LEU A 296 0.51 32.66 -42.13
CA LEU A 296 0.78 31.85 -40.92
C LEU A 296 -0.54 31.46 -40.24
N GLN A 297 -1.47 32.34 -40.25
CA GLN A 297 -2.80 31.99 -39.70
C GLN A 297 -3.47 30.87 -40.51
N ASN A 298 -3.25 30.89 -41.77
CA ASN A 298 -3.83 29.82 -42.61
C ASN A 298 -3.15 28.48 -42.33
N ILE A 299 -1.81 28.52 -42.10
CA ILE A 299 -1.08 27.27 -41.81
C ILE A 299 -1.57 26.69 -40.48
N LEU A 300 -1.78 27.61 -39.53
CA LEU A 300 -2.23 27.11 -38.21
C LEU A 300 -3.66 26.59 -38.29
N ALA A 301 -4.49 27.32 -39.03
CA ALA A 301 -5.89 26.85 -39.20
C ALA A 301 -5.93 25.52 -39.95
N ARG A 302 -5.00 25.35 -40.87
CA ARG A 302 -4.97 24.07 -41.62
C ARG A 302 -4.54 22.92 -40.70
N HIS A 303 -3.64 23.23 -39.79
CA HIS A 303 -3.22 22.17 -38.84
C HIS A 303 -4.40 21.78 -37.92
N ARG A 304 -5.14 22.82 -37.49
CA ARG A 304 -6.23 22.51 -36.56
C ARG A 304 -7.29 21.61 -37.22
N GLN A 305 -7.39 21.75 -38.50
CA GLN A 305 -8.44 20.97 -39.20
C GLN A 305 -7.86 19.68 -39.76
N SER A 306 -6.62 19.52 -39.54
CA SER A 306 -5.98 18.32 -40.11
C SER A 306 -6.09 17.15 -39.14
N PRO A 307 -5.91 15.88 -39.66
CA PRO A 307 -5.94 14.70 -38.79
C PRO A 307 -4.75 14.68 -37.82
N PHE A 308 -3.78 15.73 -38.02
CA PHE A 308 -2.59 15.75 -37.14
C PHE A 308 -2.83 16.69 -35.97
N SER A 309 -4.11 17.09 -35.80
CA SER A 309 -4.37 17.97 -34.64
C SER A 309 -4.13 17.23 -33.33
N ALA A 310 -3.90 18.04 -32.33
CA ALA A 310 -3.54 17.45 -31.01
C ALA A 310 -4.68 16.56 -30.49
N GLU A 311 -5.85 16.94 -30.67
CA GLU A 311 -7.02 16.17 -30.18
C GLU A 311 -7.08 14.78 -30.83
N LYS A 312 -6.88 14.73 -32.16
CA LYS A 312 -7.06 13.45 -32.89
C LYS A 312 -5.84 12.54 -32.66
N THR A 313 -4.65 13.05 -32.67
CA THR A 313 -3.43 12.22 -32.49
C THR A 313 -3.36 11.71 -31.05
N ASN A 314 -3.83 12.59 -30.06
CA ASN A 314 -3.84 12.09 -28.67
C ASN A 314 -4.85 10.96 -28.49
N LYS A 315 -5.94 11.18 -29.05
CA LYS A 315 -6.97 10.12 -28.94
C LYS A 315 -6.49 8.80 -29.55
N TRP A 316 -5.85 8.85 -30.69
CA TRP A 316 -5.33 7.60 -31.29
C TRP A 316 -4.30 6.94 -30.37
N LEU A 317 -3.43 7.75 -29.79
CA LEU A 317 -2.40 7.16 -28.91
C LEU A 317 -3.04 6.58 -27.65
N GLU A 318 -4.00 7.30 -27.08
CA GLU A 318 -4.70 6.75 -25.91
C GLU A 318 -5.36 5.40 -26.22
N ASN A 319 -5.94 5.28 -27.40
CA ASN A 319 -6.55 4.00 -27.79
C ASN A 319 -5.51 2.87 -27.89
N LYS A 320 -4.39 3.27 -28.43
CA LYS A 320 -3.35 2.21 -28.57
C LYS A 320 -2.78 1.82 -27.20
N GLU A 321 -2.68 2.80 -26.36
CA GLU A 321 -2.23 2.49 -24.98
C GLU A 321 -3.23 1.55 -24.29
N THR A 322 -4.48 1.85 -24.40
CA THR A 322 -5.51 0.98 -23.82
C THR A 322 -5.45 -0.44 -24.41
N GLU A 323 -5.24 -0.51 -25.70
CA GLU A 323 -5.13 -1.85 -26.31
C GLU A 323 -3.95 -2.63 -25.72
N LEU A 324 -2.82 -1.89 -25.53
CA LEU A 324 -1.64 -2.56 -24.94
C LEU A 324 -1.91 -2.95 -23.49
N LYS A 325 -2.55 -2.15 -22.83
CA LYS A 325 -2.90 -2.45 -21.43
C LYS A 325 -3.82 -3.67 -21.33
N THR A 326 -4.87 -3.78 -22.13
CA THR A 326 -5.79 -4.93 -22.12
C THR A 326 -5.03 -6.24 -22.39
N LEU A 327 -4.09 -6.16 -23.30
CA LEU A 327 -3.33 -7.40 -23.61
C LEU A 327 -2.39 -7.75 -22.46
N ASN A 328 -1.83 -6.68 -21.91
CA ASN A 328 -0.95 -6.97 -20.76
C ASN A 328 -1.75 -7.54 -19.58
N ASP A 329 -2.94 -7.04 -19.32
CA ASP A 329 -3.81 -7.56 -18.24
C ASP A 329 -4.22 -9.02 -18.51
N CYS A 330 -4.54 -9.30 -19.75
CA CYS A 330 -4.87 -10.70 -20.08
C CYS A 330 -3.67 -11.62 -19.85
N LYS A 331 -2.57 -11.14 -20.18
CA LYS A 331 -1.36 -11.97 -19.96
C LYS A 331 -1.10 -12.16 -18.46
N ALA A 332 -1.15 -11.09 -17.70
CA ALA A 332 -0.93 -11.19 -16.23
C ALA A 332 -1.91 -12.16 -15.59
N ALA A 333 -3.12 -12.30 -16.21
CA ALA A 333 -4.15 -13.21 -15.64
C ALA A 333 -4.03 -14.61 -16.24
N ASP A 334 -2.96 -14.91 -16.97
CA ASP A 334 -2.66 -16.21 -17.60
C ASP A 334 -3.78 -16.65 -18.55
N ILE A 335 -4.37 -15.72 -19.29
CA ILE A 335 -5.40 -16.04 -20.32
C ILE A 335 -4.71 -16.24 -21.67
N THR A 336 -5.05 -17.32 -22.35
CA THR A 336 -4.40 -17.60 -23.65
C THR A 336 -5.01 -16.71 -24.75
N VAL A 337 -4.10 -15.92 -25.41
CA VAL A 337 -4.58 -15.02 -26.47
C VAL A 337 -4.37 -15.70 -27.83
N VAL A 338 -5.47 -15.85 -28.53
CA VAL A 338 -5.43 -16.53 -29.85
C VAL A 338 -5.31 -15.48 -30.96
N LYS A 339 -4.44 -15.77 -31.97
CA LYS A 339 -4.03 -14.73 -32.94
C LYS A 339 -4.72 -14.96 -34.29
N SER A 340 -5.21 -16.19 -34.48
CA SER A 340 -5.83 -16.43 -35.80
C SER A 340 -7.13 -17.23 -35.61
N GLN A 341 -7.97 -16.98 -36.70
CA GLN A 341 -9.27 -17.71 -36.66
C GLN A 341 -9.05 -19.23 -36.70
N ALA A 342 -8.02 -19.78 -37.30
CA ALA A 342 -7.72 -21.24 -37.39
C ALA A 342 -7.36 -21.81 -36.01
N GLU A 343 -6.62 -21.01 -35.24
CA GLU A 343 -6.22 -21.46 -33.88
C GLU A 343 -7.43 -21.48 -32.93
N LEU A 344 -8.24 -20.42 -33.19
CA LEU A 344 -9.49 -20.40 -32.38
C LEU A 344 -10.36 -21.62 -32.69
N GLN A 345 -10.38 -22.06 -33.98
CA GLN A 345 -11.21 -23.23 -34.36
C GLN A 345 -10.59 -24.53 -33.85
N GLN A 346 -9.28 -24.53 -33.72
CA GLN A 346 -8.60 -25.72 -33.16
C GLN A 346 -8.93 -25.88 -31.67
N ILE A 347 -8.96 -24.72 -30.96
CA ILE A 347 -9.21 -24.78 -29.49
C ILE A 347 -10.69 -25.10 -29.25
N ILE A 348 -11.52 -24.58 -30.13
CA ILE A 348 -12.97 -24.86 -29.97
C ILE A 348 -13.26 -26.31 -30.37
N GLY A 349 -12.51 -26.90 -31.26
CA GLY A 349 -12.79 -28.22 -31.86
C GLY A 349 -12.12 -29.34 -31.06
N HIS A 350 -11.33 -28.99 -29.98
CA HIS A 350 -10.65 -30.04 -29.18
C HIS A 350 -11.66 -30.83 -28.36
N SER A 351 -11.75 -32.20 -28.47
CA SER A 351 -12.71 -33.23 -28.00
C SER A 351 -12.69 -33.33 -26.48
N GLN A 352 -11.70 -32.63 -25.72
CA GLN A 352 -11.61 -32.75 -24.24
C GLN A 352 -12.21 -31.51 -23.57
N MET A 353 -12.52 -30.39 -24.31
CA MET A 353 -13.05 -29.16 -23.68
C MET A 353 -14.54 -29.00 -24.05
N THR A 354 -15.43 -28.94 -22.99
CA THR A 354 -16.89 -28.88 -23.24
C THR A 354 -17.36 -27.42 -23.29
N ARG A 355 -16.35 -26.37 -22.70
CA ARG A 355 -16.86 -24.98 -22.63
C ARG A 355 -15.70 -24.01 -22.86
N VAL A 356 -15.94 -22.98 -23.81
CA VAL A 356 -14.87 -21.99 -24.07
C VAL A 356 -15.51 -20.59 -24.02
N MET A 357 -15.00 -19.77 -22.97
CA MET A 357 -15.37 -18.34 -22.98
C MET A 357 -14.28 -17.51 -23.69
N CYS A 358 -14.79 -16.88 -24.72
CA CYS A 358 -13.77 -16.22 -25.57
C CYS A 358 -14.06 -14.70 -25.60
N LEU A 359 -13.04 -13.99 -25.11
CA LEU A 359 -13.12 -12.52 -25.22
C LEU A 359 -12.55 -12.05 -26.56
N THR A 360 -13.46 -11.33 -27.30
CA THR A 360 -12.98 -10.85 -28.61
C THR A 360 -12.24 -9.51 -28.41
N LEU A 361 -10.98 -9.62 -28.79
CA LEU A 361 -10.17 -8.39 -28.70
C LEU A 361 -9.98 -7.75 -30.07
N PHE A 362 -9.41 -6.57 -29.99
CA PHE A 362 -9.08 -5.90 -31.27
C PHE A 362 -8.00 -6.67 -32.03
N SER A 363 -8.21 -6.52 -33.34
CA SER A 363 -7.21 -7.24 -34.17
C SER A 363 -6.02 -6.33 -34.49
N PRO A 364 -4.92 -6.67 -33.86
CA PRO A 364 -3.73 -5.84 -34.09
C PRO A 364 -3.26 -5.92 -35.55
N GLU A 365 -3.72 -6.92 -36.27
CA GLU A 365 -3.25 -7.12 -37.67
C GLU A 365 -4.16 -6.40 -38.67
N ALA A 366 -5.24 -5.83 -38.15
CA ALA A 366 -6.15 -5.11 -39.06
C ALA A 366 -5.53 -3.75 -39.47
N LYS A 367 -5.86 -3.44 -40.75
CA LYS A 367 -5.35 -2.15 -41.26
C LYS A 367 -5.93 -0.98 -40.45
N ASP A 368 -5.05 -0.03 -40.14
CA ASP A 368 -5.51 1.12 -39.31
C ASP A 368 -5.95 2.27 -40.23
N LEU A 369 -7.25 2.48 -40.17
CA LEU A 369 -7.87 3.47 -41.09
C LEU A 369 -7.40 4.89 -40.77
N PHE A 370 -7.05 5.16 -39.50
CA PHE A 370 -6.54 6.50 -39.12
C PHE A 370 -5.13 6.72 -39.69
N LEU A 371 -4.29 5.74 -39.59
CA LEU A 371 -2.94 5.89 -40.18
C LEU A 371 -3.02 6.09 -41.70
N ALA A 372 -3.98 5.37 -42.32
CA ALA A 372 -4.17 5.54 -43.79
C ALA A 372 -4.61 6.98 -44.11
N THR A 373 -5.44 7.50 -43.20
CA THR A 373 -5.90 8.89 -43.41
C THR A 373 -4.74 9.88 -43.24
N LEU A 374 -3.88 9.58 -42.22
CA LEU A 374 -2.71 10.46 -42.05
C LEU A 374 -1.79 10.41 -43.27
N LYS A 375 -1.65 9.24 -43.75
CA LYS A 375 -0.78 9.08 -44.93
C LYS A 375 -1.38 9.77 -46.17
N GLN A 376 -2.68 9.63 -46.31
CA GLN A 376 -3.35 10.27 -47.46
C GLN A 376 -3.24 11.81 -47.36
N HIS A 377 -3.35 12.27 -46.10
CA HIS A 377 -3.24 13.73 -45.92
C HIS A 377 -1.85 14.23 -46.29
N ILE A 378 -0.82 13.55 -46.00
CA ILE A 378 0.56 13.99 -46.34
C ILE A 378 0.77 13.90 -47.84
N GLU A 379 0.10 12.86 -48.53
CA GLU A 379 0.29 12.65 -49.98
C GLU A 379 -0.56 13.64 -50.79
N SER A 380 -1.67 14.14 -50.20
CA SER A 380 -2.55 15.08 -50.94
C SER A 380 -2.11 16.52 -50.67
N HIS A 381 -0.83 16.76 -50.27
CA HIS A 381 -0.23 18.08 -50.04
C HIS A 381 -1.15 18.97 -49.20
N ASN A 382 -1.95 18.48 -48.22
CA ASN A 382 -2.70 19.27 -47.21
C ASN A 382 -4.00 19.83 -47.79
N THR A 383 -4.63 19.26 -48.92
CA THR A 383 -5.94 19.72 -49.45
C THR A 383 -7.06 18.92 -48.78
N VAL A 384 -7.81 19.56 -47.86
CA VAL A 384 -8.91 19.06 -47.00
C VAL A 384 -9.97 18.38 -47.88
N GLN A 385 -9.98 17.02 -48.07
CA GLN A 385 -11.23 16.41 -48.56
C GLN A 385 -12.12 16.04 -47.36
N ASN A 386 -13.16 16.88 -47.03
CA ASN A 386 -14.33 16.88 -46.11
C ASN A 386 -15.02 15.52 -46.07
N ASP A 387 -14.35 14.36 -45.74
CA ASP A 387 -15.28 13.30 -45.29
C ASP A 387 -15.19 13.16 -43.77
N SER A 388 -15.88 13.98 -42.93
CA SER A 388 -16.08 14.30 -41.50
C SER A 388 -16.23 13.03 -40.66
N LEU A 389 -16.34 11.72 -41.23
CA LEU A 389 -16.54 10.56 -40.34
C LEU A 389 -15.29 9.69 -40.31
N LEU A 390 -14.22 9.86 -41.19
CA LEU A 390 -12.98 9.05 -41.26
C LEU A 390 -11.84 9.77 -40.54
N LEU A 391 -12.12 10.99 -39.99
CA LEU A 391 -11.05 11.83 -39.42
C LEU A 391 -11.03 11.69 -37.89
N ARG A 392 -12.02 10.80 -37.38
CA ARG A 392 -11.96 10.73 -35.90
C ARG A 392 -11.56 9.30 -35.49
N PRO A 393 -10.45 9.31 -34.65
CA PRO A 393 -10.11 8.00 -34.11
C PRO A 393 -11.22 7.41 -33.24
N VAL A 394 -11.71 6.16 -33.60
CA VAL A 394 -12.78 5.49 -32.82
C VAL A 394 -12.35 5.38 -31.36
N SER A 395 -13.09 6.10 -30.40
CA SER A 395 -12.75 6.06 -28.96
C SER A 395 -13.13 4.72 -28.34
N ILE A 396 -12.01 4.13 -27.70
CA ILE A 396 -12.33 2.91 -26.93
C ILE A 396 -13.02 3.33 -25.62
N ASN A 397 -14.32 3.00 -25.42
CA ASN A 397 -15.16 3.38 -24.27
C ASN A 397 -14.66 2.75 -22.96
N GLN A 398 -14.50 3.52 -21.90
CA GLN A 398 -14.19 3.07 -20.52
C GLN A 398 -14.99 1.82 -20.15
N LYS A 399 -16.05 1.63 -20.78
CA LYS A 399 -16.86 0.42 -20.57
C LYS A 399 -16.11 -0.85 -21.00
N VAL A 400 -15.21 -0.78 -21.86
CA VAL A 400 -14.46 -1.93 -22.40
C VAL A 400 -13.43 -2.41 -21.36
N LEU A 401 -12.84 -1.45 -20.71
CA LEU A 401 -11.86 -1.82 -19.66
C LEU A 401 -12.57 -2.49 -18.48
N ILE A 402 -13.76 -2.02 -18.23
CA ILE A 402 -14.54 -2.63 -17.14
C ILE A 402 -14.97 -4.04 -17.54
N ASP A 403 -15.26 -4.24 -18.82
CA ASP A 403 -15.68 -5.58 -19.30
C ASP A 403 -14.51 -6.56 -19.23
N VAL A 404 -13.32 -6.08 -19.54
CA VAL A 404 -12.14 -6.97 -19.49
C VAL A 404 -11.84 -7.33 -18.02
N GLN A 405 -12.03 -6.34 -17.18
CA GLN A 405 -11.78 -6.63 -15.75
C GLN A 405 -12.83 -7.60 -15.21
N LEU A 406 -14.04 -7.37 -15.62
CA LEU A 406 -15.10 -8.31 -15.21
C LEU A 406 -14.85 -9.72 -15.75
N PHE A 407 -14.29 -9.80 -16.95
CA PHE A 407 -13.95 -11.11 -17.55
C PHE A 407 -12.83 -11.79 -16.77
N ILE A 408 -11.84 -11.02 -16.40
CA ILE A 408 -10.73 -11.61 -15.61
C ILE A 408 -11.26 -12.04 -14.24
N ALA A 409 -12.11 -11.21 -13.64
CA ALA A 409 -12.72 -11.60 -12.35
C ALA A 409 -13.56 -12.87 -12.48
N ALA A 410 -14.24 -12.98 -13.63
CA ALA A 410 -15.05 -14.21 -13.86
C ALA A 410 -14.16 -15.45 -13.99
N LYS A 411 -13.06 -15.25 -14.60
CA LYS A 411 -12.13 -16.40 -14.70
C LYS A 411 -11.60 -16.78 -13.30
N GLU A 412 -11.27 -15.76 -12.50
CA GLU A 412 -10.71 -16.07 -11.16
C GLU A 412 -11.78 -16.68 -10.24
N ALA A 413 -13.02 -16.37 -10.44
CA ALA A 413 -14.12 -16.86 -9.57
C ALA A 413 -14.62 -18.23 -10.05
N ASN A 414 -14.09 -18.69 -11.20
CA ASN A 414 -14.61 -19.94 -11.77
C ASN A 414 -14.04 -21.15 -11.01
N ASP A 415 -14.90 -21.97 -10.30
CA ASP A 415 -14.54 -23.12 -9.44
C ASP A 415 -14.42 -24.40 -10.27
N ASP A 416 -14.74 -24.32 -11.70
CA ASP A 416 -14.69 -25.53 -12.56
C ASP A 416 -13.59 -25.38 -13.62
N THR A 417 -12.27 -25.35 -13.28
CA THR A 417 -11.10 -25.00 -14.13
C THR A 417 -10.81 -26.12 -15.13
N GLU A 418 -11.52 -27.34 -14.99
CA GLU A 418 -11.13 -28.49 -15.86
C GLU A 418 -12.10 -28.62 -17.04
N GLN A 419 -13.36 -27.78 -17.05
CA GLN A 419 -14.36 -27.98 -18.11
C GLN A 419 -14.58 -26.68 -18.88
N THR A 420 -14.09 -25.39 -18.22
CA THR A 420 -14.31 -24.10 -18.92
C THR A 420 -12.96 -23.42 -19.13
N LYS A 421 -12.72 -23.13 -20.35
CA LYS A 421 -11.45 -22.47 -20.71
C LYS A 421 -11.73 -21.02 -21.13
N PHE A 422 -10.95 -20.12 -20.47
CA PHE A 422 -11.09 -18.70 -20.83
C PHE A 422 -9.97 -18.30 -21.81
N ILE A 423 -10.46 -17.75 -22.96
CA ILE A 423 -9.43 -17.39 -23.96
C ILE A 423 -9.79 -16.00 -24.50
N ALA A 424 -8.70 -15.35 -24.98
CA ALA A 424 -8.91 -14.06 -25.68
C ALA A 424 -8.46 -14.19 -27.15
N ALA A 425 -9.47 -13.78 -27.97
CA ALA A 425 -9.15 -13.95 -29.41
C ALA A 425 -9.04 -12.57 -30.09
N SER A 426 -7.86 -12.45 -30.81
CA SER A 426 -7.66 -11.23 -31.63
C SER A 426 -8.01 -11.47 -33.10
N VAL A 427 -9.21 -11.93 -33.46
CA VAL A 427 -9.58 -12.31 -34.84
C VAL A 427 -10.56 -11.25 -35.38
N SER A 428 -10.30 -10.74 -36.65
CA SER A 428 -11.14 -9.70 -37.31
C SER A 428 -12.41 -10.32 -37.90
N GLY A 429 -13.52 -10.23 -37.17
CA GLY A 429 -14.69 -10.85 -37.85
C GLY A 429 -15.69 -9.78 -38.30
N ASP A 430 -16.00 -9.65 -39.56
CA ASP A 430 -17.04 -8.91 -40.32
C ASP A 430 -18.42 -9.04 -39.64
N CYS A 431 -18.52 -9.56 -38.24
CA CYS A 431 -19.90 -9.75 -37.73
C CYS A 431 -19.90 -9.56 -36.22
N PHE A 432 -18.67 -8.92 -35.51
CA PHE A 432 -18.77 -8.91 -34.03
C PHE A 432 -18.38 -7.51 -33.52
N GLN A 433 -19.12 -7.02 -32.51
CA GLN A 433 -18.72 -5.78 -31.79
C GLN A 433 -17.38 -5.99 -31.08
N GLU A 434 -16.32 -5.17 -31.39
CA GLU A 434 -14.99 -5.16 -30.75
C GLU A 434 -15.12 -5.11 -29.21
N TYR A 435 -14.69 -6.32 -28.50
CA TYR A 435 -14.57 -6.44 -27.02
C TYR A 435 -15.85 -7.03 -26.43
N SER A 436 -16.32 -8.16 -27.01
CA SER A 436 -17.49 -8.90 -26.50
C SER A 436 -17.08 -10.31 -26.07
N VAL A 437 -17.80 -10.78 -25.14
CA VAL A 437 -17.47 -12.14 -24.63
C VAL A 437 -18.39 -13.16 -25.33
N GLN A 438 -17.65 -14.15 -26.00
CA GLN A 438 -18.41 -15.20 -26.71
C GLN A 438 -18.30 -16.51 -25.92
N PHE A 439 -19.44 -17.21 -26.04
CA PHE A 439 -19.46 -18.50 -25.33
C PHE A 439 -19.65 -19.65 -26.32
N TYR A 440 -18.64 -20.59 -26.22
CA TYR A 440 -18.67 -21.77 -27.12
C TYR A 440 -18.93 -23.02 -26.29
N HIS A 441 -19.85 -23.85 -26.85
CA HIS A 441 -20.05 -25.17 -26.21
C HIS A 441 -19.98 -26.27 -27.27
N ALA A 442 -18.98 -27.22 -27.01
CA ALA A 442 -18.75 -28.38 -27.89
C ALA A 442 -18.53 -27.94 -29.34
N GLY A 443 -17.92 -26.78 -29.49
CA GLY A 443 -17.47 -26.44 -30.87
C GLY A 443 -18.48 -25.53 -31.58
N THR A 444 -19.70 -25.20 -30.90
CA THR A 444 -20.70 -24.34 -31.56
C THR A 444 -20.91 -23.07 -30.73
N ILE A 445 -21.11 -21.90 -31.49
CA ILE A 445 -21.27 -20.61 -30.78
C ILE A 445 -22.71 -20.52 -30.23
N MET A 446 -22.78 -20.28 -28.94
CA MET A 446 -24.13 -20.25 -28.31
C MET A 446 -24.55 -18.79 -28.06
N SER A 447 -23.52 -18.01 -27.71
CA SER A 447 -23.88 -16.58 -27.59
C SER A 447 -22.71 -15.71 -28.07
N ARG A 448 -23.13 -14.62 -28.67
CA ARG A 448 -22.12 -13.75 -29.31
C ARG A 448 -21.78 -12.57 -28.40
N ASN A 449 -22.52 -12.48 -27.24
CA ASN A 449 -22.21 -11.42 -26.25
C ASN A 449 -22.77 -11.81 -24.88
N VAL A 450 -21.78 -12.11 -23.98
CA VAL A 450 -22.21 -12.52 -22.63
C VAL A 450 -22.01 -11.33 -21.68
N LYS A 451 -23.12 -10.91 -21.07
CA LYS A 451 -22.93 -9.81 -20.09
C LYS A 451 -22.45 -10.39 -18.75
N LEU A 452 -21.20 -9.97 -18.44
CA LEU A 452 -20.50 -10.52 -17.25
C LEU A 452 -20.82 -9.65 -16.04
N GLY A 453 -21.50 -10.31 -14.85
CA GLY A 453 -21.82 -9.55 -13.61
C GLY A 453 -23.32 -9.64 -13.30
N LEU A 454 -24.13 -10.28 -14.24
CA LEU A 454 -25.58 -10.46 -13.97
C LEU A 454 -25.89 -11.94 -13.80
N LYS A 455 -25.75 -12.45 -12.61
CA LYS A 455 -26.07 -13.88 -12.37
C LYS A 455 -27.55 -14.04 -12.00
N PRO A 456 -28.22 -14.88 -12.87
CA PRO A 456 -29.64 -15.14 -12.54
C PRO A 456 -29.78 -15.94 -11.25
N ASP A 457 -30.94 -15.74 -10.57
CA ASP A 457 -31.20 -16.53 -9.36
C ASP A 457 -31.33 -18.03 -9.70
N PRO A 458 -30.94 -18.83 -8.80
CA PRO A 458 -30.99 -20.28 -9.02
C PRO A 458 -32.39 -20.73 -9.47
N PRO A 459 -32.39 -21.85 -10.54
CA PRO A 459 -33.67 -22.36 -11.04
C PRO A 459 -34.57 -22.88 -9.92
N GLN A 460 -35.83 -22.43 -9.97
CA GLN A 460 -36.79 -22.94 -8.97
C GLN A 460 -37.54 -24.17 -9.50
N ILE A 461 -37.42 -25.29 -8.77
CA ILE A 461 -38.04 -26.55 -9.22
C ILE A 461 -39.51 -26.56 -8.78
N ALA A 462 -40.39 -26.58 -9.79
CA ALA A 462 -41.84 -26.49 -9.43
C ALA A 462 -42.42 -27.89 -9.15
N HIS A 463 -42.12 -28.94 -10.08
CA HIS A 463 -42.71 -30.28 -9.83
C HIS A 463 -41.73 -31.37 -10.27
N ILE A 464 -41.51 -32.39 -9.39
CA ILE A 464 -40.54 -33.46 -9.72
C ILE A 464 -41.32 -34.78 -9.88
N GLN A 465 -41.27 -35.49 -11.02
CA GLN A 465 -41.94 -36.77 -11.29
C GLN A 465 -40.88 -37.87 -11.49
N HIS A 466 -41.50 -39.31 -11.63
CA HIS A 466 -40.55 -40.45 -11.64
C HIS A 466 -39.62 -40.38 -12.87
N THR A 467 -39.98 -39.45 -13.98
CA THR A 467 -39.12 -39.44 -15.20
C THR A 467 -39.09 -38.03 -15.79
N ASN A 468 -39.70 -36.94 -15.06
CA ASN A 468 -39.65 -35.58 -15.63
C ASN A 468 -39.71 -34.54 -14.50
N VAL A 469 -39.14 -33.21 -14.77
CA VAL A 469 -39.18 -32.17 -13.74
C VAL A 469 -39.62 -30.86 -14.40
N SER A 470 -40.53 -30.17 -13.63
CA SER A 470 -40.97 -28.88 -14.17
C SER A 470 -40.20 -27.74 -13.50
N LEU A 471 -39.68 -26.76 -14.26
CA LEU A 471 -38.77 -25.71 -13.77
C LEU A 471 -39.42 -24.34 -13.97
N LYS A 472 -39.25 -23.54 -12.74
CA LYS A 472 -39.64 -22.11 -12.90
C LYS A 472 -38.39 -21.23 -13.01
N LEU A 473 -38.23 -20.57 -14.16
CA LEU A 473 -37.00 -19.78 -14.41
C LEU A 473 -37.34 -18.29 -14.41
N ASN A 474 -36.62 -17.48 -13.50
CA ASN A 474 -36.90 -16.05 -13.26
C ASN A 474 -36.48 -15.19 -14.46
N HIS A 475 -37.32 -14.08 -14.67
CA HIS A 475 -37.17 -13.18 -15.84
C HIS A 475 -36.34 -11.96 -15.45
N LEU A 476 -35.10 -11.82 -15.84
CA LEU A 476 -34.25 -10.74 -15.29
C LEU A 476 -34.07 -9.65 -16.34
N LEU A 477 -34.99 -9.52 -17.63
CA LEU A 477 -34.69 -8.30 -18.41
C LEU A 477 -35.90 -7.93 -19.26
N ASN A 478 -36.65 -6.84 -19.01
CA ASN A 478 -37.73 -6.10 -19.69
C ASN A 478 -37.35 -5.71 -21.13
N LYS A 479 -37.12 -6.66 -22.12
CA LYS A 479 -37.42 -6.32 -23.52
C LYS A 479 -37.14 -7.54 -24.40
N SER A 480 -38.19 -8.07 -25.19
CA SER A 480 -38.82 -8.75 -26.34
C SER A 480 -37.83 -9.67 -27.06
N THR A 481 -37.65 -10.87 -26.41
CA THR A 481 -37.58 -12.28 -26.85
C THR A 481 -36.39 -12.97 -26.17
N GLU A 482 -36.81 -13.76 -25.01
CA GLU A 482 -35.88 -14.38 -24.04
C GLU A 482 -35.86 -15.90 -24.21
N ARG A 483 -34.77 -16.51 -24.84
CA ARG A 483 -34.61 -17.99 -24.77
C ARG A 483 -33.83 -18.37 -23.50
N TYR A 484 -34.26 -19.48 -22.84
CA TYR A 484 -33.54 -20.03 -21.67
C TYR A 484 -32.68 -21.24 -22.09
N VAL A 485 -31.41 -21.10 -21.72
CA VAL A 485 -30.52 -22.26 -21.96
C VAL A 485 -30.31 -22.99 -20.63
N VAL A 486 -30.89 -24.29 -20.59
CA VAL A 486 -30.79 -25.05 -19.33
C VAL A 486 -29.85 -26.24 -19.53
N GLU A 487 -28.88 -26.37 -18.46
CA GLU A 487 -27.99 -27.54 -18.48
C GLU A 487 -28.23 -28.41 -17.25
N TYR A 488 -28.15 -29.87 -17.63
CA TYR A 488 -28.38 -30.74 -16.46
C TYR A 488 -27.57 -32.03 -16.62
N GLY A 489 -27.02 -32.52 -15.47
CA GLY A 489 -26.18 -33.74 -15.51
C GLY A 489 -26.37 -34.54 -14.21
N VAL A 490 -25.96 -35.91 -14.32
CA VAL A 490 -26.12 -36.82 -13.17
C VAL A 490 -24.90 -36.66 -12.25
N VAL A 491 -25.17 -36.56 -11.01
CA VAL A 491 -24.08 -36.33 -10.04
C VAL A 491 -23.30 -37.63 -9.82
N SER A 492 -21.95 -37.72 -10.53
CA SER A 492 -21.17 -38.98 -10.39
C SER A 492 -20.18 -38.84 -9.23
N ASN A 493 -19.94 -39.75 -8.30
CA ASN A 493 -19.13 -39.87 -7.06
C ASN A 493 -17.64 -39.93 -7.38
N ASP A 494 -17.14 -39.85 -8.75
CA ASP A 494 -15.69 -40.04 -9.01
C ASP A 494 -15.16 -38.83 -9.80
N GLY A 495 -15.68 -37.57 -9.68
CA GLY A 495 -15.08 -36.29 -10.09
C GLY A 495 -14.47 -36.35 -11.50
N MET A 496 -14.68 -37.38 -12.41
CA MET A 496 -13.94 -37.31 -13.69
C MET A 496 -14.89 -37.64 -14.84
N ASP A 497 -16.27 -37.35 -14.73
CA ASP A 497 -17.05 -37.47 -15.99
C ASP A 497 -18.46 -36.90 -15.77
N ASN A 498 -18.59 -35.60 -15.51
CA ASN A 498 -19.96 -35.03 -15.51
C ASN A 498 -20.35 -34.55 -16.91
N THR A 499 -20.84 -35.40 -17.74
CA THR A 499 -21.30 -34.96 -19.08
C THR A 499 -22.65 -34.24 -18.96
N TRP A 500 -22.61 -32.90 -18.86
CA TRP A 500 -23.82 -32.05 -18.81
C TRP A 500 -24.60 -32.14 -20.13
N LYS A 501 -25.87 -32.50 -19.92
CA LYS A 501 -26.75 -32.44 -21.12
C LYS A 501 -27.50 -31.10 -21.18
N GLN A 502 -27.64 -30.52 -22.54
CA GLN A 502 -28.17 -29.15 -22.64
C GLN A 502 -29.48 -29.17 -23.44
N ILE A 503 -30.42 -28.25 -22.85
CA ILE A 503 -31.70 -28.10 -23.58
C ILE A 503 -32.02 -26.61 -23.68
N VAL A 504 -32.48 -26.17 -24.99
CA VAL A 504 -32.80 -24.75 -25.20
C VAL A 504 -34.31 -24.58 -25.31
N TYR A 505 -34.82 -23.64 -24.40
CA TYR A 505 -36.26 -23.35 -24.49
C TYR A 505 -36.51 -22.03 -25.23
N PRO A 506 -37.07 -22.01 -26.49
CA PRO A 506 -37.20 -20.92 -27.47
C PRO A 506 -38.30 -19.91 -27.06
N GLU A 507 -39.18 -20.15 -25.95
CA GLU A 507 -40.34 -19.25 -25.72
C GLU A 507 -40.43 -18.91 -24.22
N ALA A 508 -40.31 -17.57 -23.86
CA ALA A 508 -40.35 -17.00 -22.50
C ALA A 508 -41.79 -16.93 -21.98
N LEU A 509 -42.89 -17.48 -22.79
CA LEU A 509 -44.25 -17.19 -22.30
C LEU A 509 -44.78 -18.36 -21.47
N LYS A 510 -43.84 -19.40 -21.25
CA LYS A 510 -44.38 -20.48 -20.39
C LYS A 510 -43.78 -20.36 -18.99
N GLU A 511 -44.72 -20.06 -18.05
CA GLU A 511 -44.41 -19.91 -16.61
C GLU A 511 -43.70 -21.15 -16.06
N LEU A 512 -43.82 -22.40 -16.79
CA LEU A 512 -43.20 -23.64 -16.28
C LEU A 512 -42.62 -24.45 -17.44
N HIS A 513 -41.29 -24.76 -17.28
CA HIS A 513 -40.59 -25.55 -18.33
C HIS A 513 -40.33 -26.97 -17.83
N VAL A 514 -40.69 -28.02 -18.78
CA VAL A 514 -40.63 -29.41 -18.29
C VAL A 514 -39.37 -30.08 -18.88
N LEU A 515 -38.56 -30.55 -17.93
CA LEU A 515 -37.39 -31.39 -18.30
C LEU A 515 -37.72 -32.89 -18.23
N SER A 516 -37.81 -33.63 -19.44
CA SER A 516 -38.32 -35.03 -19.50
C SER A 516 -37.18 -35.98 -19.88
N GLY A 517 -37.26 -37.31 -19.60
CA GLY A 517 -36.27 -38.35 -20.02
C GLY A 517 -35.22 -38.58 -18.93
N LEU A 518 -35.58 -38.31 -17.58
CA LEU A 518 -34.62 -38.50 -16.46
C LEU A 518 -34.79 -39.91 -15.86
N GLU A 519 -33.64 -40.46 -15.25
CA GLU A 519 -33.67 -41.81 -14.64
C GLU A 519 -34.23 -41.71 -13.21
N GLN A 520 -35.17 -42.95 -12.85
CA GLN A 520 -35.89 -42.89 -11.55
C GLN A 520 -34.89 -43.01 -10.39
N ASP A 521 -35.04 -42.13 -9.30
CA ASP A 521 -34.25 -42.11 -8.05
C ASP A 521 -32.78 -41.75 -8.33
N THR A 522 -32.57 -40.75 -9.23
CA THR A 522 -31.19 -40.39 -9.59
C THR A 522 -31.01 -38.88 -9.39
N GLU A 523 -29.85 -38.47 -8.73
CA GLU A 523 -29.55 -37.05 -8.41
C GLU A 523 -28.97 -36.34 -9.64
N TYR A 524 -29.63 -35.13 -9.83
CA TYR A 524 -29.20 -34.37 -11.03
C TYR A 524 -28.78 -32.97 -10.59
N GLN A 525 -27.70 -32.40 -11.23
CA GLN A 525 -27.36 -30.97 -11.10
C GLN A 525 -27.84 -30.17 -12.32
N LEU A 526 -28.41 -28.91 -11.82
CA LEU A 526 -29.04 -28.17 -12.93
C LEU A 526 -28.65 -26.69 -12.81
N ARG A 527 -28.40 -25.99 -14.02
CA ARG A 527 -28.16 -24.53 -14.06
C ARG A 527 -28.72 -23.96 -15.38
N TYR A 528 -29.05 -22.57 -15.21
CA TYR A 528 -29.63 -22.04 -16.47
C TYR A 528 -29.14 -20.62 -16.70
N ALA A 529 -29.17 -20.25 -18.03
CA ALA A 529 -28.79 -18.87 -18.41
C ALA A 529 -29.87 -18.28 -19.32
N VAL A 530 -29.92 -16.89 -19.13
CA VAL A 530 -30.95 -16.22 -19.96
C VAL A 530 -30.27 -15.60 -21.20
N ALA A 531 -30.94 -16.02 -22.33
CA ALA A 531 -30.27 -15.53 -23.57
C ALA A 531 -31.30 -14.81 -24.45
N ASP A 532 -30.92 -13.57 -24.90
CA ASP A 532 -31.70 -12.98 -26.01
C ASP A 532 -30.99 -13.15 -27.35
N ASN A 533 -31.62 -12.55 -28.52
CA ASN A 533 -31.07 -12.78 -29.88
C ASN A 533 -29.66 -12.21 -30.02
N GLN A 534 -29.15 -11.40 -29.00
CA GLN A 534 -27.82 -10.77 -29.19
C GLN A 534 -26.99 -10.90 -27.91
N CYS A 535 -27.52 -11.40 -26.72
CA CYS A 535 -26.76 -11.36 -25.45
C CYS A 535 -27.24 -12.49 -24.54
N MET A 536 -26.22 -13.07 -23.66
CA MET A 536 -26.55 -14.15 -22.69
C MET A 536 -25.98 -13.77 -21.32
N SER A 537 -26.77 -13.98 -20.28
CA SER A 537 -26.25 -13.76 -18.91
C SER A 537 -25.29 -14.87 -18.48
N ASN A 538 -24.55 -14.61 -17.22
CA ASN A 538 -23.79 -15.73 -16.60
C ASN A 538 -24.76 -16.82 -16.10
N PHE A 539 -24.12 -18.16 -16.08
CA PHE A 539 -25.01 -19.24 -15.58
C PHE A 539 -25.34 -19.00 -14.10
N SER A 540 -26.55 -19.44 -13.74
CA SER A 540 -26.98 -19.29 -12.34
C SER A 540 -26.21 -20.26 -11.44
N TRP A 541 -26.31 -19.97 -10.15
CA TRP A 541 -25.73 -20.98 -9.23
C TRP A 541 -26.38 -22.35 -9.43
N ILE A 542 -25.49 -23.52 -9.20
CA ILE A 542 -25.94 -24.90 -9.49
C ILE A 542 -27.06 -25.29 -8.51
N GLY A 543 -28.17 -25.74 -9.12
CA GLY A 543 -29.26 -26.33 -8.30
C GLY A 543 -29.31 -27.85 -8.42
N ASN A 544 -29.52 -28.48 -7.24
CA ASN A 544 -29.55 -29.97 -7.26
C ASN A 544 -30.98 -30.46 -6.98
N PHE A 545 -31.27 -31.65 -7.90
CA PHE A 545 -32.57 -32.26 -7.55
C PHE A 545 -32.52 -33.75 -7.86
N LYS A 546 -33.36 -34.56 -7.18
CA LYS A 546 -33.38 -36.03 -7.38
C LYS A 546 -34.76 -36.48 -7.87
N THR A 547 -34.80 -37.48 -9.05
CA THR A 547 -36.07 -37.96 -9.64
C THR A 547 -36.76 -38.96 -8.69
N ALA A 548 -38.26 -39.12 -8.76
CA ALA A 548 -39.14 -39.71 -7.71
C ALA A 548 -39.17 -41.24 -7.81
N SER A 549 -38.96 -42.40 -6.84
CA SER A 549 -39.06 -43.86 -6.67
C SER A 549 -40.52 -44.26 -6.39
N ALA A 550 -41.12 -46.09 -6.94
CA ALA A 550 -42.43 -46.61 -6.45
C ALA A 550 -42.65 -46.24 -4.97
N ALA A 551 -44.01 -45.69 -4.87
CA ALA A 551 -44.15 -44.72 -3.75
C ALA A 551 -44.39 -45.46 -2.42
N ARG A 552 -43.37 -45.89 -1.95
CA ARG A 552 -43.49 -46.28 -0.53
C ARG A 552 -44.20 -45.17 0.28
N PRO A 553 -45.17 -45.70 0.95
CA PRO A 553 -45.79 -44.64 1.77
C PRO A 553 -44.74 -43.78 2.48
N GLY A 554 -44.92 -42.66 2.24
CA GLY A 554 -43.96 -41.74 2.89
C GLY A 554 -43.64 -42.15 4.33
N GLN A 555 -42.27 -42.03 4.63
CA GLN A 555 -41.87 -42.24 6.05
C GLN A 555 -42.95 -41.66 7.01
N PRO A 556 -43.51 -42.66 7.74
CA PRO A 556 -44.53 -42.17 8.67
C PRO A 556 -44.04 -40.98 9.49
N SER A 557 -44.85 -39.97 9.35
CA SER A 557 -44.56 -38.78 10.18
C SER A 557 -45.38 -38.82 11.48
N VAL A 558 -44.61 -38.83 12.24
CA VAL A 558 -45.19 -38.93 13.60
C VAL A 558 -45.36 -37.51 14.17
N LYS A 559 -46.56 -37.21 14.47
CA LYS A 559 -46.88 -35.92 15.12
C LYS A 559 -47.35 -36.18 16.55
N MET A 560 -46.68 -35.48 17.23
CA MET A 560 -46.92 -35.69 18.66
C MET A 560 -47.90 -34.62 19.18
N ASN A 561 -49.00 -35.07 19.82
CA ASN A 561 -49.90 -34.16 20.58
C ASN A 561 -49.75 -34.42 22.08
N ARG A 562 -50.10 -33.55 23.12
CA ARG A 562 -49.79 -33.58 24.58
C ARG A 562 -50.25 -34.90 25.21
N ASP A 563 -51.13 -36.00 24.34
CA ASP A 563 -51.55 -37.28 24.98
C ASP A 563 -51.74 -38.36 23.92
N ALA A 564 -51.21 -38.13 22.61
CA ALA A 564 -51.43 -39.15 21.55
C ALA A 564 -50.45 -38.91 20.40
N ILE A 565 -49.85 -40.03 19.89
CA ILE A 565 -48.94 -39.98 18.71
C ILE A 565 -49.75 -40.25 17.43
N ILE A 566 -49.82 -39.12 16.74
CA ILE A 566 -50.53 -39.30 15.45
C ILE A 566 -49.52 -39.60 14.34
N VAL A 567 -49.65 -40.79 13.96
CA VAL A 567 -48.72 -41.22 12.88
C VAL A 567 -49.42 -41.10 11.52
N SER A 568 -48.91 -40.09 10.83
CA SER A 568 -49.47 -39.86 9.48
C SER A 568 -48.41 -40.10 8.40
N TRP A 569 -48.90 -40.61 7.50
CA TRP A 569 -47.93 -40.87 6.42
C TRP A 569 -48.56 -40.49 5.08
N LEU A 570 -47.76 -40.13 4.47
CA LEU A 570 -48.25 -39.68 3.15
C LEU A 570 -48.63 -40.88 2.27
N LYS A 571 -49.90 -40.53 1.83
CA LYS A 571 -50.42 -41.61 0.96
C LYS A 571 -49.44 -41.93 -0.18
N ALA A 572 -49.13 -43.13 -0.38
CA ALA A 572 -48.19 -43.55 -1.46
C ALA A 572 -48.75 -43.17 -2.84
N GLU A 573 -48.06 -42.14 -3.57
CA GLU A 573 -48.50 -41.62 -4.87
C GLU A 573 -48.88 -42.75 -5.84
N SER A 574 -50.25 -42.78 -6.01
CA SER A 574 -50.69 -43.82 -6.98
C SER A 574 -51.23 -43.15 -8.24
N ASP A 575 -50.72 -43.51 -9.51
CA ASP A 575 -51.21 -43.10 -10.85
C ASP A 575 -52.65 -43.55 -11.06
N GLU A 576 -53.72 -42.64 -11.45
CA GLU A 576 -55.14 -42.94 -11.78
C GLU A 576 -55.31 -44.36 -12.32
N ASP A 577 -54.19 -45.35 -12.32
CA ASP A 577 -54.30 -46.68 -12.96
C ASP A 577 -53.89 -47.77 -11.96
N CYS A 578 -53.60 -47.25 -10.44
CA CYS A 578 -53.29 -48.27 -9.42
C CYS A 578 -53.41 -47.63 -8.03
N PRO A 579 -54.68 -47.75 -7.24
CA PRO A 579 -54.88 -46.99 -6.00
C PRO A 579 -54.55 -47.84 -4.76
N VAL A 580 -54.10 -47.21 -3.82
CA VAL A 580 -53.71 -47.80 -2.51
C VAL A 580 -54.97 -48.22 -1.75
N LEU A 581 -55.12 -49.58 -1.14
CA LEU A 581 -56.35 -50.14 -0.52
C LEU A 581 -56.34 -49.91 0.98
N ARG A 582 -55.10 -49.98 1.62
CA ARG A 582 -55.00 -49.71 3.07
C ARG A 582 -53.52 -49.73 3.49
N TYR A 583 -53.32 -49.27 4.88
CA TYR A 583 -51.92 -49.13 5.32
C TYR A 583 -51.70 -49.88 6.63
N MET A 584 -50.52 -50.39 6.85
CA MET A 584 -50.16 -51.14 8.07
C MET A 584 -49.09 -50.36 8.84
N VAL A 585 -49.53 -49.95 10.27
CA VAL A 585 -48.60 -49.13 11.06
C VAL A 585 -48.04 -49.98 12.22
N GLU A 586 -46.76 -50.02 12.33
CA GLU A 586 -46.09 -50.83 13.35
C GLU A 586 -45.24 -49.93 14.23
N TYR A 587 -45.45 -50.12 15.85
CA TYR A 587 -44.63 -49.23 16.68
C TYR A 587 -44.05 -50.02 17.87
N LYS A 588 -42.83 -49.48 18.34
CA LYS A 588 -42.11 -50.18 19.42
C LYS A 588 -41.35 -49.14 20.26
N GLU A 589 -41.44 -49.34 21.78
CA GLU A 589 -40.70 -48.41 22.68
C GLU A 589 -39.25 -48.87 22.84
N ALA A 590 -38.32 -47.74 22.82
CA ALA A 590 -36.88 -48.05 22.81
C ALA A 590 -36.48 -48.63 24.18
N GLY A 591 -36.07 -50.16 24.24
CA GLY A 591 -35.61 -50.83 25.47
C GLY A 591 -36.56 -51.96 25.87
N LEU A 592 -37.81 -52.14 25.08
CA LEU A 592 -38.75 -53.27 25.31
C LEU A 592 -38.77 -54.20 24.10
N GLU A 593 -38.82 -55.60 24.16
CA GLU A 593 -38.75 -56.58 23.05
C GLU A 593 -40.16 -56.85 22.50
N GLY A 594 -40.33 -56.55 20.93
CA GLY A 594 -41.59 -56.96 20.24
C GLY A 594 -42.31 -55.73 19.66
N TRP A 595 -42.68 -55.84 18.06
CA TRP A 595 -43.39 -54.74 17.36
C TRP A 595 -44.91 -54.93 17.53
N SER A 596 -45.52 -53.95 17.90
CA SER A 596 -46.99 -53.96 17.91
C SER A 596 -47.57 -53.29 16.66
N SER A 597 -48.63 -53.98 16.02
CA SER A 597 -49.09 -53.43 14.72
C SER A 597 -50.57 -53.07 14.80
N VAL A 598 -50.87 -52.01 14.06
CA VAL A 598 -52.28 -51.57 13.95
C VAL A 598 -52.59 -51.27 12.48
N GLN A 599 -53.80 -51.83 12.02
CA GLN A 599 -54.15 -51.65 10.59
C GLN A 599 -55.21 -50.55 10.45
N THR A 600 -55.10 -49.90 9.25
CA THR A 600 -56.10 -48.82 9.05
C THR A 600 -57.34 -49.38 8.35
N GLN A 601 -58.63 -48.95 8.56
CA GLN A 601 -59.94 -49.45 8.07
C GLN A 601 -60.17 -49.04 6.62
N GLY A 602 -59.12 -48.25 5.96
CA GLY A 602 -59.27 -47.77 4.57
C GLY A 602 -58.01 -47.02 4.13
N PRO A 603 -57.85 -46.39 2.88
CA PRO A 603 -56.61 -45.74 2.40
C PRO A 603 -56.29 -44.47 3.19
N GLU A 604 -56.86 -44.49 4.36
CA GLU A 604 -56.61 -43.30 5.17
C GLU A 604 -55.17 -43.30 5.71
N CYS A 605 -54.46 -42.18 5.58
CA CYS A 605 -53.00 -42.11 5.77
C CYS A 605 -52.68 -41.51 7.14
N GLU A 606 -53.69 -41.88 8.10
CA GLU A 606 -53.43 -41.36 9.46
C GLU A 606 -53.96 -42.36 10.50
N CYS A 607 -53.09 -42.47 11.55
CA CYS A 607 -53.44 -43.44 12.60
C CYS A 607 -53.02 -42.87 13.96
N THR A 608 -54.06 -42.86 14.89
CA THR A 608 -53.74 -42.27 16.19
C THR A 608 -53.39 -43.38 17.20
N LEU A 609 -52.14 -43.12 17.70
CA LEU A 609 -51.66 -44.10 18.70
C LEU A 609 -51.73 -43.47 20.09
N THR A 610 -52.60 -44.00 21.10
CA THR A 610 -52.67 -43.42 22.47
C THR A 610 -51.50 -43.94 23.32
N VAL A 611 -50.31 -42.98 23.29
CA VAL A 611 -49.15 -43.58 23.99
C VAL A 611 -48.89 -42.76 25.26
N PRO A 612 -48.57 -43.31 26.46
CA PRO A 612 -48.32 -42.60 27.72
C PRO A 612 -46.91 -42.01 27.78
N HIS A 613 -46.63 -40.54 27.66
CA HIS A 613 -45.66 -39.51 28.08
C HIS A 613 -44.23 -40.07 28.16
N SER A 614 -43.74 -41.05 27.23
CA SER A 614 -42.31 -41.49 27.26
C SER A 614 -41.73 -41.41 25.84
N THR A 615 -40.38 -40.77 25.61
CA THR A 615 -39.67 -40.09 24.49
C THR A 615 -38.63 -41.04 23.90
N CYS A 616 -39.15 -42.47 23.47
CA CYS A 616 -38.31 -43.03 22.38
C CYS A 616 -39.07 -44.20 21.74
N TYR A 617 -39.98 -43.86 20.66
CA TYR A 617 -40.76 -44.89 19.92
C TYR A 617 -40.21 -45.04 18.50
N ARG A 618 -40.22 -46.26 18.06
CA ARG A 618 -39.95 -46.45 16.61
C ARG A 618 -41.22 -46.96 15.90
N VAL A 619 -41.43 -46.02 14.75
CA VAL A 619 -42.68 -46.40 14.05
C VAL A 619 -42.38 -46.64 12.56
N ARG A 620 -43.06 -47.68 12.02
CA ARG A 620 -42.93 -47.83 10.55
C ARG A 620 -44.28 -48.23 9.95
N VAL A 621 -44.35 -47.68 8.47
CA VAL A 621 -45.68 -47.87 7.85
C VAL A 621 -45.50 -48.50 6.46
N SER A 622 -46.47 -49.45 6.13
CA SER A 622 -46.38 -50.08 4.80
C SER A 622 -47.73 -49.98 4.07
N ALA A 623 -47.47 -49.63 2.58
CA ALA A 623 -48.73 -49.48 1.78
C ALA A 623 -49.12 -50.83 1.16
N VAL A 624 -50.42 -51.10 1.28
CA VAL A 624 -50.90 -52.44 0.85
C VAL A 624 -51.78 -52.26 -0.39
N TYR A 625 -51.09 -52.76 -1.72
CA TYR A 625 -51.82 -52.73 -3.01
C TYR A 625 -52.39 -54.13 -3.32
N GLU A 626 -53.56 -54.42 -4.12
CA GLU A 626 -54.34 -55.68 -4.34
C GLU A 626 -53.48 -56.91 -4.10
N ASN A 627 -52.17 -57.10 -4.56
CA ASN A 627 -51.46 -58.37 -4.24
C ASN A 627 -50.01 -58.08 -3.88
N ILE A 628 -49.71 -56.81 -3.53
CA ILE A 628 -48.28 -56.47 -3.31
C ILE A 628 -48.22 -55.44 -2.17
N THR A 629 -47.29 -55.73 -1.16
CA THR A 629 -47.02 -54.79 -0.05
C THR A 629 -45.66 -54.11 -0.29
N SER A 630 -45.71 -52.89 -0.44
CA SER A 630 -44.51 -52.05 -0.67
C SER A 630 -43.49 -52.25 0.47
N LYS A 631 -42.20 -52.15 0.23
CA LYS A 631 -41.21 -52.14 1.33
C LYS A 631 -41.58 -51.11 2.40
N PRO A 632 -41.52 -51.80 3.82
CA PRO A 632 -41.90 -50.90 4.91
C PRO A 632 -41.16 -49.55 4.82
N SER A 633 -41.94 -48.65 5.15
CA SER A 633 -41.31 -47.31 5.19
C SER A 633 -40.13 -47.30 6.16
N GLU A 634 -39.23 -46.66 5.93
CA GLU A 634 -38.10 -46.56 6.88
C GLU A 634 -38.62 -46.35 8.32
N GLU A 635 -37.94 -47.42 9.21
CA GLU A 635 -38.31 -47.17 10.63
C GLU A 635 -38.12 -45.68 10.99
N THR A 636 -39.23 -45.24 11.43
CA THR A 636 -39.11 -43.81 11.81
C THR A 636 -39.11 -43.72 13.34
N PRO A 637 -37.77 -43.56 13.72
CA PRO A 637 -37.72 -43.20 15.15
C PRO A 637 -38.55 -41.94 15.44
N VAL A 638 -39.39 -42.19 16.09
CA VAL A 638 -39.97 -40.86 16.42
C VAL A 638 -38.82 -39.86 16.69
N PRO A 639 -38.27 -39.20 15.58
CA PRO A 639 -37.08 -38.33 15.60
C PRO A 639 -37.23 -37.20 16.63
N VAL A 640 -36.43 -37.59 17.60
CA VAL A 640 -36.30 -36.29 18.33
C VAL A 640 -34.92 -35.71 18.04
N ASP A 641 -34.74 -34.88 17.02
CA ASP A 641 -33.51 -34.15 16.60
C ASP A 641 -32.86 -33.45 17.80
N VAL A 642 -33.46 -33.29 18.80
CA VAL A 642 -32.99 -32.68 20.05
C VAL A 642 -33.85 -33.24 21.20
N TRP A 643 -33.12 -34.02 21.90
CA TRP A 643 -33.91 -34.42 23.09
C TRP A 643 -34.34 -33.20 23.90
N SER A 644 -35.68 -32.91 23.78
CA SER A 644 -36.15 -31.80 24.64
C SER A 644 -36.69 -32.36 25.96
N ILE A 645 -35.88 -32.03 26.77
CA ILE A 645 -36.24 -32.59 28.09
C ILE A 645 -36.64 -31.42 29.00
N ASP A 646 -37.84 -31.62 29.47
CA ASP A 646 -38.31 -30.62 30.46
C ASP A 646 -38.13 -31.18 31.89
N LEU A 647 -37.20 -30.61 32.61
CA LEU A 647 -36.86 -31.14 33.95
C LEU A 647 -37.90 -30.71 34.97
N SER A 648 -38.89 -29.85 34.66
CA SER A 648 -40.02 -29.50 35.55
C SER A 648 -41.08 -30.60 35.55
N VAL A 649 -41.06 -31.53 34.52
CA VAL A 649 -42.10 -32.58 34.36
C VAL A 649 -41.46 -33.95 34.59
N ARG A 650 -40.18 -34.24 34.33
CA ARG A 650 -39.52 -35.56 34.39
C ARG A 650 -38.23 -35.41 35.21
N LYS A 651 -38.07 -36.30 36.20
CA LYS A 651 -36.90 -36.19 37.09
C LYS A 651 -35.63 -36.71 36.38
N SER A 652 -34.50 -36.10 36.52
CA SER A 652 -33.19 -36.40 35.92
C SER A 652 -32.81 -37.87 36.09
N SER A 653 -33.49 -38.76 36.96
CA SER A 653 -33.18 -40.17 37.23
C SER A 653 -33.69 -41.09 36.13
N ILE A 654 -34.70 -40.76 35.37
CA ILE A 654 -35.29 -41.57 34.27
C ILE A 654 -34.53 -41.27 32.97
N LEU A 655 -34.12 -40.13 32.88
CA LEU A 655 -33.31 -39.72 31.71
C LEU A 655 -31.96 -40.45 31.69
N LEU A 656 -31.41 -40.65 32.78
CA LEU A 656 -30.12 -41.37 32.86
C LEU A 656 -30.27 -42.81 32.37
N GLU A 657 -31.41 -43.51 32.62
CA GLU A 657 -31.61 -44.91 32.19
C GLU A 657 -31.81 -45.00 30.67
N VAL A 658 -32.31 -43.97 30.15
CA VAL A 658 -32.58 -43.92 28.70
C VAL A 658 -31.27 -43.61 27.95
N LEU A 659 -30.53 -42.75 28.58
CA LEU A 659 -29.28 -42.35 27.91
C LEU A 659 -28.25 -43.46 27.98
N LYS A 660 -28.29 -44.44 28.99
CA LYS A 660 -27.37 -45.59 29.08
C LYS A 660 -27.63 -46.59 27.95
N LEU A 661 -28.81 -46.53 27.36
CA LEU A 661 -29.21 -47.54 26.35
C LEU A 661 -28.83 -47.09 24.94
N GLN A 662 -28.16 -45.99 24.91
CA GLN A 662 -27.82 -45.45 23.58
C GLN A 662 -26.39 -45.85 23.19
N ARG A 663 -26.17 -46.18 21.79
CA ARG A 663 -24.86 -46.63 21.26
C ARG A 663 -23.97 -45.44 20.93
N LEU A 664 -24.76 -44.14 20.75
CA LEU A 664 -23.96 -42.95 20.40
C LEU A 664 -24.46 -41.76 21.22
N LYS A 665 -23.59 -40.83 21.72
CA LYS A 665 -23.97 -39.60 22.45
C LYS A 665 -24.80 -38.67 21.56
N LYS A 666 -25.97 -38.22 22.05
CA LYS A 666 -26.82 -37.32 21.23
C LYS A 666 -26.90 -35.93 21.88
N PRO A 667 -27.19 -34.81 20.98
CA PRO A 667 -27.35 -33.46 21.54
C PRO A 667 -28.68 -33.32 22.30
N VAL A 668 -28.63 -32.68 23.52
CA VAL A 668 -29.83 -32.58 24.37
C VAL A 668 -30.16 -31.09 24.54
N GLU A 669 -31.63 -30.82 24.42
CA GLU A 669 -32.15 -29.47 24.67
C GLU A 669 -32.92 -29.46 25.99
N LEU A 670 -32.44 -28.65 26.81
CA LEU A 670 -33.04 -28.65 28.16
C LEU A 670 -34.01 -27.47 28.30
N MET A 671 -35.30 -27.82 28.97
CA MET A 671 -36.31 -26.77 29.26
C MET A 671 -36.77 -26.92 30.72
N GLY A 672 -37.15 -25.68 31.33
CA GLY A 672 -37.83 -25.71 32.65
C GLY A 672 -36.90 -26.23 33.75
N TRP A 673 -35.64 -25.91 33.58
CA TRP A 673 -34.64 -26.39 34.56
C TRP A 673 -34.56 -25.40 35.73
N SER A 674 -34.33 -26.07 36.90
CA SER A 674 -34.25 -25.24 38.13
C SER A 674 -32.82 -25.28 38.68
N ASP A 675 -32.50 -24.09 39.29
CA ASP A 675 -31.14 -24.03 39.88
C ASP A 675 -31.11 -24.73 41.24
N GLU A 676 -32.21 -25.58 41.47
CA GLU A 676 -32.24 -26.30 42.76
C GLU A 676 -31.16 -27.39 42.80
N GLU A 677 -30.48 -27.48 43.82
CA GLU A 677 -29.30 -28.36 44.00
C GLU A 677 -29.64 -29.82 43.67
N ASN A 678 -30.78 -30.38 43.98
CA ASN A 678 -31.14 -31.79 43.73
C ASN A 678 -31.36 -32.07 42.24
N GLU A 679 -31.86 -31.11 41.61
CA GLU A 679 -32.08 -31.25 40.15
C GLU A 679 -30.76 -31.13 39.38
N VAL A 680 -29.88 -30.23 39.83
CA VAL A 680 -28.55 -30.06 39.19
C VAL A 680 -27.71 -31.33 39.43
N LYS A 681 -27.80 -32.00 40.59
CA LYS A 681 -27.06 -33.24 40.91
C LYS A 681 -27.58 -34.43 40.08
N GLY A 682 -28.85 -34.46 39.93
CA GLY A 682 -29.48 -35.52 39.11
C GLY A 682 -29.10 -35.42 37.63
N PHE A 683 -29.00 -34.23 37.18
CA PHE A 683 -28.67 -34.07 35.74
C PHE A 683 -27.18 -34.30 35.51
N LEU A 684 -26.38 -34.00 36.49
CA LEU A 684 -24.93 -34.23 36.36
C LEU A 684 -24.64 -35.70 35.98
N GLN A 685 -25.42 -36.61 36.33
CA GLN A 685 -25.21 -38.04 36.06
C GLN A 685 -25.53 -38.39 34.60
N CYS A 686 -26.14 -37.47 33.93
CA CYS A 686 -26.56 -37.71 32.54
C CYS A 686 -25.51 -37.19 31.55
N LEU A 687 -24.61 -36.36 32.04
CA LEU A 687 -23.70 -35.58 31.17
C LEU A 687 -22.74 -36.50 30.41
N PRO A 688 -22.26 -37.67 30.93
CA PRO A 688 -21.34 -38.56 30.20
C PRO A 688 -22.01 -39.19 28.97
N TYR A 689 -23.30 -39.07 28.89
CA TYR A 689 -24.01 -39.76 27.78
C TYR A 689 -24.55 -38.73 26.78
N ILE A 690 -24.10 -37.46 27.03
CA ILE A 690 -24.63 -36.40 26.15
C ILE A 690 -23.47 -35.84 25.31
N SER A 691 -23.75 -35.69 24.01
CA SER A 691 -22.67 -35.22 23.09
C SER A 691 -22.65 -33.70 23.03
N GLN A 692 -23.86 -32.91 23.08
CA GLN A 692 -23.93 -31.44 23.05
C GLN A 692 -25.15 -30.99 23.87
N LEU A 693 -24.93 -29.95 24.61
CA LEU A 693 -26.04 -29.43 25.45
C LEU A 693 -26.47 -28.05 24.92
N ARG A 694 -27.84 -27.95 24.63
CA ARG A 694 -28.40 -26.68 24.13
C ARG A 694 -29.55 -26.25 25.03
N PHE A 695 -29.66 -24.90 25.18
CA PHE A 695 -30.75 -24.39 26.04
C PHE A 695 -31.77 -23.65 25.18
N THR A 696 -33.05 -23.84 25.54
CA THR A 696 -34.13 -23.14 24.81
C THR A 696 -34.61 -21.96 25.65
N GLN A 697 -34.72 -20.71 24.97
CA GLN A 697 -35.17 -19.50 25.69
C GLN A 697 -36.70 -19.51 25.86
N PRO A 698 -37.22 -19.40 27.09
CA PRO A 698 -38.68 -19.31 27.28
C PRO A 698 -39.24 -17.97 26.80
N GLU A 699 -40.49 -17.92 26.22
CA GLU A 699 -41.12 -16.75 25.56
C GLU A 699 -41.45 -15.66 26.58
N ARG A 700 -41.36 -15.90 27.94
CA ARG A 700 -41.88 -14.96 28.96
C ARG A 700 -40.72 -14.30 29.71
N ILE A 701 -39.37 -14.55 29.31
CA ILE A 701 -38.25 -13.94 30.07
C ILE A 701 -37.40 -13.14 29.09
N SER A 702 -36.96 -11.88 29.47
CA SER A 702 -36.07 -11.04 28.63
C SER A 702 -34.76 -11.77 28.32
N CYS A 703 -34.15 -11.52 27.03
CA CYS A 703 -32.87 -12.14 26.58
C CYS A 703 -31.79 -11.97 27.64
N GLU A 704 -31.81 -10.86 28.40
CA GLU A 704 -30.78 -10.65 29.44
C GLU A 704 -31.00 -11.56 30.65
N GLU A 705 -32.26 -11.68 31.02
CA GLU A 705 -32.61 -12.55 32.17
C GLU A 705 -32.46 -14.04 31.81
N TRP A 706 -32.64 -14.43 30.61
CA TRP A 706 -32.43 -15.82 30.12
C TRP A 706 -30.94 -16.16 30.12
N GLU A 707 -30.13 -15.27 29.63
CA GLU A 707 -28.68 -15.54 29.59
C GLU A 707 -28.10 -15.62 31.01
N LYS A 708 -28.71 -14.81 31.94
CA LYS A 708 -28.26 -14.86 33.36
C LYS A 708 -28.65 -16.20 34.01
N GLN A 709 -29.86 -16.64 33.71
CA GLN A 709 -30.34 -17.92 34.26
C GLN A 709 -29.54 -19.11 33.68
N LYS A 710 -29.34 -19.09 32.43
CA LYS A 710 -28.51 -20.14 31.77
C LYS A 710 -27.10 -20.17 32.35
N ARG A 711 -26.52 -19.00 32.41
CA ARG A 711 -25.13 -18.90 32.94
C ARG A 711 -25.08 -19.36 34.40
N SER A 712 -26.03 -19.03 35.21
CA SER A 712 -26.08 -19.47 36.62
C SER A 712 -26.24 -20.99 36.72
N PHE A 713 -27.12 -21.59 35.91
CA PHE A 713 -27.32 -23.06 35.90
C PHE A 713 -26.03 -23.79 35.52
N LEU A 714 -25.34 -23.31 34.56
CA LEU A 714 -24.08 -23.96 34.13
C LEU A 714 -23.01 -23.83 35.21
N LEU A 715 -22.97 -22.63 35.90
CA LEU A 715 -21.97 -22.47 36.98
C LEU A 715 -22.29 -23.43 38.14
N ASN A 716 -23.60 -23.66 38.45
CA ASN A 716 -23.98 -24.59 39.54
C ASN A 716 -23.70 -26.05 39.17
N LEU A 717 -23.88 -26.39 37.94
CA LEU A 717 -23.57 -27.76 37.49
C LEU A 717 -22.08 -28.07 37.62
N CYS A 718 -21.24 -27.07 37.28
CA CYS A 718 -19.77 -27.27 37.42
C CYS A 718 -19.40 -27.35 38.90
N LEU A 719 -20.03 -26.54 39.70
CA LEU A 719 -19.74 -26.59 41.15
C LEU A 719 -20.14 -27.95 41.74
N GLN A 720 -21.30 -28.47 41.32
CA GLN A 720 -21.76 -29.78 41.84
C GLN A 720 -20.90 -30.93 41.30
N ALA A 721 -20.51 -30.78 40.11
CA ALA A 721 -19.58 -31.80 39.56
C ALA A 721 -18.28 -31.85 40.38
N ALA A 722 -17.89 -30.65 40.82
CA ALA A 722 -16.63 -30.60 41.61
C ALA A 722 -16.86 -31.15 43.02
N LEU A 723 -18.04 -31.11 43.55
CA LEU A 723 -18.37 -31.58 44.93
C LEU A 723 -18.58 -33.09 44.96
N THR A 724 -18.89 -33.84 43.78
CA THR A 724 -19.29 -35.28 43.76
C THR A 724 -18.06 -36.14 43.43
N ASP A 725 -16.67 -35.73 43.68
CA ASP A 725 -15.30 -36.24 43.85
C ASP A 725 -15.12 -37.60 43.15
N THR A 726 -15.17 -37.76 41.69
CA THR A 726 -14.37 -38.88 41.12
C THR A 726 -13.35 -38.32 40.11
N PRO A 727 -12.02 -38.10 40.39
CA PRO A 727 -10.92 -37.55 39.58
C PRO A 727 -10.84 -38.24 38.20
N GLY A 728 -11.57 -37.62 37.08
CA GLY A 728 -11.56 -38.05 35.65
C GLY A 728 -12.92 -37.78 35.00
N THR A 729 -14.11 -37.72 35.77
CA THR A 729 -15.49 -37.45 35.29
C THR A 729 -15.78 -35.94 35.33
N THR A 730 -15.12 -35.21 36.19
CA THR A 730 -15.28 -33.74 36.30
C THR A 730 -14.63 -33.03 35.10
N GLU A 731 -13.52 -33.58 34.59
CA GLU A 731 -12.83 -32.96 33.44
C GLU A 731 -13.62 -33.17 32.14
N THR A 732 -14.19 -34.38 32.00
CA THR A 732 -14.98 -34.72 30.80
C THR A 732 -16.33 -33.99 30.82
N ASN A 733 -16.87 -33.81 31.98
CA ASN A 733 -18.19 -33.14 32.11
C ASN A 733 -18.07 -31.63 31.93
N VAL A 734 -17.02 -31.12 32.42
CA VAL A 734 -16.82 -29.65 32.31
C VAL A 734 -16.37 -29.29 30.89
N GLU A 735 -15.54 -30.18 30.22
CA GLU A 735 -15.19 -29.98 28.79
C GLU A 735 -16.43 -30.04 27.89
N THR A 736 -17.34 -30.94 28.23
CA THR A 736 -18.59 -31.03 27.45
C THR A 736 -19.44 -29.76 27.67
N LEU A 737 -19.30 -29.11 28.78
CA LEU A 737 -20.08 -27.91 29.09
C LEU A 737 -19.44 -26.66 28.50
N LEU A 738 -18.05 -26.67 28.37
CA LEU A 738 -17.31 -25.53 27.81
C LEU A 738 -17.39 -25.52 26.29
N SER A 739 -17.79 -26.73 25.62
CA SER A 739 -18.03 -26.80 24.16
C SER A 739 -19.31 -26.06 23.76
N VAL A 740 -20.07 -25.53 24.71
CA VAL A 740 -21.38 -24.88 24.47
C VAL A 740 -21.17 -23.37 24.37
N GLU A 741 -19.93 -22.82 24.78
CA GLU A 741 -19.73 -21.37 24.70
C GLU A 741 -18.42 -21.06 23.97
N GLU A 742 -18.33 -21.27 22.57
CA GLU A 742 -17.11 -21.27 21.71
C GLU A 742 -16.52 -19.86 21.62
N TYR A 743 -17.21 -18.72 22.17
CA TYR A 743 -16.64 -17.39 21.82
C TYR A 743 -16.33 -16.62 23.10
N GLU A 744 -16.38 -17.42 24.44
CA GLU A 744 -16.01 -16.63 25.64
C GLU A 744 -15.49 -17.56 26.73
N LYS A 745 -14.80 -18.56 26.36
CA LYS A 745 -14.30 -19.60 27.28
C LYS A 745 -13.56 -18.96 28.47
N CYS A 746 -12.71 -17.89 28.29
CA CYS A 746 -11.94 -17.26 29.39
C CYS A 746 -12.88 -16.50 30.33
N GLY A 747 -13.92 -15.87 29.70
CA GLY A 747 -14.93 -15.14 30.51
C GLY A 747 -15.75 -16.09 31.41
N PHE A 748 -16.13 -17.20 30.92
CA PHE A 748 -16.96 -18.15 31.69
C PHE A 748 -16.13 -18.76 32.85
N LEU A 749 -14.89 -19.14 32.62
CA LEU A 749 -14.05 -19.73 33.69
C LEU A 749 -13.85 -18.73 34.83
N LEU A 750 -13.73 -17.51 34.42
CA LEU A 750 -13.58 -16.50 35.50
C LEU A 750 -14.89 -16.37 36.30
N ASP A 751 -16.03 -16.44 35.66
CA ASP A 751 -17.33 -16.42 36.37
C ASP A 751 -17.49 -17.65 37.27
N LEU A 752 -17.00 -18.75 36.81
CA LEU A 752 -17.09 -19.98 37.64
C LEU A 752 -16.23 -19.83 38.90
N CYS A 753 -15.11 -19.27 38.69
CA CYS A 753 -14.25 -19.08 39.89
C CYS A 753 -14.92 -18.14 40.88
N SER A 754 -15.40 -17.04 40.35
CA SER A 754 -16.11 -16.12 41.27
C SER A 754 -17.27 -16.81 41.98
N HIS A 755 -18.02 -17.55 41.23
CA HIS A 755 -19.18 -18.28 41.79
C HIS A 755 -18.72 -19.32 42.82
N VAL A 756 -17.69 -20.03 42.67
CA VAL A 756 -17.19 -21.07 43.60
C VAL A 756 -16.66 -20.40 44.88
N LYS A 757 -16.07 -19.29 44.69
CA LYS A 757 -15.54 -18.60 45.88
C LYS A 757 -16.68 -18.07 46.75
N ASP A 758 -17.62 -17.52 46.03
CA ASP A 758 -18.80 -17.10 46.81
C ASP A 758 -19.39 -18.28 47.60
N TYR A 759 -19.40 -19.41 46.92
CA TYR A 759 -19.94 -20.61 47.60
C TYR A 759 -19.02 -21.03 48.76
N GLU A 760 -17.70 -21.04 48.61
CA GLU A 760 -16.76 -21.46 49.67
C GLU A 760 -16.83 -20.50 50.86
N SER A 761 -17.03 -19.18 50.49
CA SER A 761 -17.12 -18.20 51.59
C SER A 761 -18.41 -18.42 52.40
N GLN A 762 -19.47 -18.84 51.73
CA GLN A 762 -20.77 -19.02 52.42
C GLN A 762 -20.82 -20.37 53.14
N THR A 763 -20.14 -21.43 52.66
CA THR A 763 -20.38 -22.81 53.20
C THR A 763 -19.12 -23.29 53.93
N GLY A 764 -17.94 -22.59 53.76
CA GLY A 764 -16.66 -22.98 54.39
C GLY A 764 -16.05 -24.23 53.75
N ARG A 765 -16.67 -24.85 52.71
CA ARG A 765 -16.15 -26.03 52.00
C ARG A 765 -15.25 -25.63 50.83
N SER A 766 -13.97 -26.42 50.77
CA SER A 766 -13.00 -26.06 49.70
C SER A 766 -13.28 -26.87 48.43
N VAL A 767 -13.69 -26.20 47.33
CA VAL A 767 -14.09 -26.88 46.07
C VAL A 767 -13.08 -26.54 44.96
N LEU A 768 -12.26 -25.62 45.13
CA LEU A 768 -11.35 -25.08 44.08
C LEU A 768 -10.28 -26.11 43.74
N PRO A 769 -9.78 -26.96 44.68
CA PRO A 769 -8.77 -27.97 44.32
C PRO A 769 -9.32 -29.01 43.34
N ALA A 770 -10.60 -29.32 43.41
CA ALA A 770 -11.22 -30.33 42.51
C ALA A 770 -11.37 -29.77 41.09
N LEU A 771 -11.34 -28.47 40.92
CA LEU A 771 -11.55 -27.84 39.59
C LEU A 771 -10.22 -27.39 39.00
N GLN A 772 -9.15 -27.76 39.72
CA GLN A 772 -7.80 -27.36 39.29
C GLN A 772 -7.46 -27.91 37.91
N PRO A 773 -7.73 -29.18 37.58
CA PRO A 773 -7.39 -29.76 36.26
C PRO A 773 -8.12 -29.02 35.12
N ILE A 774 -9.25 -28.38 35.45
CA ILE A 774 -10.03 -27.68 34.40
C ILE A 774 -9.36 -26.34 34.06
N TYR A 775 -8.92 -25.69 35.13
CA TYR A 775 -8.23 -24.40 34.88
C TYR A 775 -6.85 -24.62 34.27
N GLN A 776 -6.24 -25.94 34.42
CA GLN A 776 -4.91 -26.25 33.84
C GLN A 776 -5.06 -26.71 32.39
N SER A 777 -6.30 -27.21 32.00
CA SER A 777 -6.58 -27.77 30.67
C SER A 777 -7.10 -26.68 29.73
N ALA A 778 -6.88 -25.27 30.08
CA ALA A 778 -7.55 -24.19 29.31
C ALA A 778 -6.50 -23.22 28.76
N PRO A 779 -6.92 -22.26 27.54
CA PRO A 779 -6.54 -21.81 26.19
C PRO A 779 -5.10 -21.26 26.17
N ALA A 780 -4.33 -21.53 25.10
CA ALA A 780 -2.94 -21.11 24.78
C ALA A 780 -2.67 -19.67 25.22
N ALA A 781 -3.82 -18.81 25.41
CA ALA A 781 -3.68 -17.44 25.92
C ALA A 781 -5.00 -16.99 26.57
N TRP A 782 -4.90 -16.22 27.72
CA TRP A 782 -6.10 -15.69 28.40
C TRP A 782 -6.51 -14.32 27.83
N ILE A 783 -7.81 -14.31 27.25
CA ILE A 783 -8.33 -13.04 26.70
C ILE A 783 -9.34 -12.46 27.71
N ILE A 784 -8.97 -11.21 28.22
CA ILE A 784 -9.81 -10.73 29.33
C ILE A 784 -10.19 -9.27 29.08
N LYS A 785 -11.47 -9.05 29.49
CA LYS A 785 -11.88 -7.62 29.59
C LYS A 785 -11.82 -7.16 31.06
N LEU A 786 -10.77 -6.37 31.39
CA LEU A 786 -10.58 -5.96 32.80
C LEU A 786 -11.66 -4.96 33.24
N SER A 787 -12.23 -4.21 32.36
CA SER A 787 -13.26 -3.23 32.73
C SER A 787 -14.50 -3.91 33.28
N GLU A 788 -14.77 -5.07 32.98
CA GLU A 788 -16.01 -5.77 33.40
C GLU A 788 -15.71 -6.78 34.51
N ARG A 789 -14.44 -6.97 34.79
CA ARG A 789 -14.12 -8.08 35.70
C ARG A 789 -13.12 -7.62 36.76
N LYS A 790 -13.20 -8.29 38.02
CA LYS A 790 -12.29 -7.81 39.10
C LYS A 790 -10.94 -8.55 39.02
N SER A 791 -9.77 -7.82 39.01
CA SER A 791 -8.38 -8.31 38.98
C SER A 791 -8.13 -9.35 40.07
N SER A 792 -8.95 -9.39 41.13
CA SER A 792 -8.78 -10.35 42.25
C SER A 792 -9.18 -11.77 41.83
N ILE A 793 -10.18 -11.82 40.97
CA ILE A 793 -10.62 -13.16 40.51
C ILE A 793 -9.62 -13.71 39.48
N LEU A 794 -9.18 -12.88 38.65
CA LEU A 794 -8.16 -13.31 37.68
C LEU A 794 -6.90 -13.83 38.38
N LEU A 795 -6.47 -13.22 39.42
CA LEU A 795 -5.28 -13.67 40.17
C LEU A 795 -5.49 -15.08 40.73
N GLU A 796 -6.58 -15.34 41.14
CA GLU A 796 -6.84 -16.67 41.70
C GLU A 796 -6.77 -17.76 40.61
N VAL A 797 -7.29 -17.34 39.54
CA VAL A 797 -7.28 -18.34 38.45
C VAL A 797 -5.85 -18.56 37.96
N LEU A 798 -5.12 -17.53 37.93
CA LEU A 798 -3.74 -17.66 37.42
C LEU A 798 -2.90 -18.49 38.40
N LYS A 799 -3.18 -18.46 39.74
CA LYS A 799 -2.43 -19.25 40.74
C LYS A 799 -2.68 -20.76 40.55
N LEU A 800 -3.76 -21.01 39.90
CA LEU A 800 -4.13 -22.45 39.74
C LEU A 800 -3.45 -23.05 38.51
N GLN A 801 -2.68 -22.25 37.79
CA GLN A 801 -2.06 -22.73 36.55
C GLN A 801 -0.68 -23.33 36.87
N THR A 802 -0.35 -24.48 36.01
CA THR A 802 0.92 -25.19 36.30
C THR A 802 2.10 -24.45 35.65
N GLU A 803 1.69 -23.67 34.50
CA GLU A 803 2.71 -22.82 33.85
C GLU A 803 2.15 -21.42 33.63
N LYS A 804 3.13 -20.46 33.57
CA LYS A 804 2.69 -19.07 33.27
C LYS A 804 2.18 -18.97 31.82
N LYS A 805 0.99 -18.48 31.71
CA LYS A 805 0.40 -18.37 30.35
C LYS A 805 0.26 -16.89 29.96
N PRO A 806 0.23 -16.69 28.48
CA PRO A 806 0.08 -15.29 28.05
C PRO A 806 -1.34 -14.76 28.28
N VAL A 807 -1.37 -13.40 28.65
CA VAL A 807 -2.69 -12.78 28.88
C VAL A 807 -2.86 -11.62 27.89
N GLU A 808 -4.11 -11.69 27.21
CA GLU A 808 -4.43 -10.64 26.25
C GLU A 808 -5.60 -9.79 26.78
N LEU A 809 -5.25 -8.40 26.89
CA LEU A 809 -6.31 -7.52 27.42
C LEU A 809 -7.06 -6.83 26.27
N ARG A 810 -8.46 -6.88 26.30
CA ARG A 810 -9.27 -6.27 25.23
C ARG A 810 -9.84 -4.94 25.70
N ASP A 811 -9.93 -4.81 27.06
CA ASP A 811 -10.43 -3.54 27.64
C ASP A 811 -10.01 -3.47 29.12
N TRP A 812 -9.82 -2.14 29.60
CA TRP A 812 -9.47 -2.04 31.04
C TRP A 812 -9.99 -0.72 31.60
N THR A 813 -10.04 -0.69 32.96
CA THR A 813 -10.51 0.53 33.65
C THR A 813 -9.32 1.27 34.24
N ASP A 814 -9.54 2.64 34.27
CA ASP A 814 -8.43 3.46 34.83
C ASP A 814 -8.58 3.58 36.35
N GLU A 815 -9.52 2.72 36.85
CA GLU A 815 -9.66 2.79 38.32
C GLU A 815 -8.40 2.24 39.02
N GLU A 816 -7.90 3.03 39.98
CA GLU A 816 -6.63 2.71 40.66
C GLU A 816 -6.71 1.35 41.36
N SER A 817 -7.79 0.97 42.00
CA SER A 817 -7.92 -0.31 42.72
C SER A 817 -7.83 -1.51 41.75
N GLU A 818 -8.36 -1.31 40.57
CA GLU A 818 -8.30 -2.41 39.59
C GLU A 818 -6.90 -2.55 38.99
N VAL A 819 -6.28 -1.44 38.72
CA VAL A 819 -4.89 -1.49 38.21
C VAL A 819 -3.98 -2.12 39.27
N LYS A 820 -4.29 -1.74 40.53
CA LYS A 820 -3.50 -2.36 41.62
C LYS A 820 -3.76 -3.87 41.70
N GLY A 821 -4.97 -4.18 41.63
CA GLY A 821 -5.34 -5.61 41.66
C GLY A 821 -4.69 -6.39 40.50
N PHE A 822 -4.63 -5.82 39.33
CA PHE A 822 -4.04 -6.53 38.17
C PHE A 822 -2.53 -6.68 38.33
N LEU A 823 -1.94 -5.72 39.04
CA LEU A 823 -0.47 -5.82 39.27
C LEU A 823 -0.13 -7.11 40.03
N GLN A 824 -0.98 -7.54 40.79
CA GLN A 824 -0.71 -8.77 41.57
C GLN A 824 -0.80 -10.01 40.67
N CYS A 825 -1.31 -9.86 39.48
CA CYS A 825 -1.44 -11.00 38.55
C CYS A 825 -0.18 -11.18 37.72
N LEU A 826 0.62 -10.21 37.63
CA LEU A 826 1.73 -10.16 36.65
C LEU A 826 2.75 -11.27 36.92
N PRO A 827 3.05 -11.64 38.14
CA PRO A 827 4.04 -12.70 38.38
C PRO A 827 3.54 -14.06 37.85
N TYR A 828 2.31 -14.13 37.60
CA TYR A 828 1.77 -15.44 37.15
C TYR A 828 1.50 -15.41 35.65
N ILE A 829 1.90 -14.28 34.98
CA ILE A 829 1.65 -14.16 33.53
C ILE A 829 2.98 -14.26 32.77
N SER A 830 2.91 -15.08 31.69
CA SER A 830 4.16 -15.23 30.90
C SER A 830 4.37 -14.04 29.96
N GLN A 831 3.25 -13.62 29.23
CA GLN A 831 3.36 -12.48 28.30
C GLN A 831 2.06 -11.68 28.33
N LEU A 832 2.28 -10.34 28.35
CA LEU A 832 1.09 -9.47 28.34
C LEU A 832 0.92 -8.86 26.94
N ARG A 833 -0.38 -9.08 26.35
CA ARG A 833 -0.68 -8.57 24.99
C ARG A 833 -1.96 -7.73 25.04
N PHE A 834 -1.96 -6.80 23.99
CA PHE A 834 -3.16 -5.93 23.95
C PHE A 834 -3.86 -6.10 22.60
N ALA A 835 -5.24 -6.40 22.61
CA ALA A 835 -6.00 -6.60 21.35
C ALA A 835 -6.63 -5.28 20.90
N VAL A 836 -6.43 -4.96 19.50
CA VAL A 836 -6.92 -3.67 18.98
C VAL A 836 -8.45 -3.78 18.78
N PRO A 837 -9.20 -2.86 19.44
CA PRO A 837 -10.66 -2.91 19.25
C PRO A 837 -11.08 -2.44 17.84
N HIS A 838 -12.11 -3.11 17.13
CA HIS A 838 -12.60 -2.92 15.74
C HIS A 838 -13.21 -1.53 15.57
N ASN A 839 -13.27 -0.63 16.77
CA ASN A 839 -14.03 0.63 16.65
C ASN A 839 -13.16 1.84 17.02
N LYS A 840 -11.75 1.66 17.19
CA LYS A 840 -10.94 2.83 17.59
C LYS A 840 -9.76 3.01 16.62
N THR A 841 -9.38 4.38 16.34
CA THR A 841 -8.21 4.65 15.47
C THR A 841 -6.93 4.12 16.12
N THR A 842 -5.98 3.43 15.42
CA THR A 842 -4.70 2.85 15.86
C THR A 842 -3.89 3.85 16.68
N ARG A 843 -4.10 5.18 16.48
CA ARG A 843 -3.27 6.16 17.22
C ARG A 843 -3.85 6.42 18.61
N SER A 844 -5.17 6.52 18.81
CA SER A 844 -5.81 6.73 20.13
C SER A 844 -5.67 5.50 21.02
N TRP A 845 -5.64 4.32 20.45
CA TRP A 845 -5.49 3.07 21.22
C TRP A 845 -4.05 2.91 21.72
N ASP A 846 -3.02 3.35 20.94
CA ASP A 846 -1.61 3.26 21.39
C ASP A 846 -1.35 4.23 22.54
N LYS A 847 -2.08 5.38 22.47
CA LYS A 847 -1.92 6.34 23.59
C LYS A 847 -2.53 5.76 24.87
N ARG A 848 -3.69 5.22 24.79
CA ARG A 848 -4.35 4.61 25.97
C ARG A 848 -3.53 3.44 26.53
N LYS A 849 -3.04 2.58 25.69
CA LYS A 849 -2.16 1.48 26.13
C LYS A 849 -0.92 2.00 26.87
N ARG A 850 -0.38 3.02 26.23
CA ARG A 850 0.84 3.62 26.82
C ARG A 850 0.54 4.18 28.22
N LEU A 851 -0.51 4.83 28.41
CA LEU A 851 -0.86 5.41 29.72
C LEU A 851 -1.16 4.31 30.75
N PHE A 852 -1.81 3.26 30.28
CA PHE A 852 -2.11 2.15 31.20
C PHE A 852 -0.83 1.49 31.71
N ILE A 853 0.13 1.25 30.86
CA ILE A 853 1.40 0.62 31.28
C ILE A 853 2.15 1.56 32.24
N LEU A 854 2.08 2.90 31.94
CA LEU A 854 2.75 3.84 32.86
C LEU A 854 2.09 3.81 34.24
N ASP A 855 0.77 3.69 34.24
CA ASP A 855 0.05 3.62 35.54
C ASP A 855 0.39 2.32 36.28
N LEU A 856 0.53 1.25 35.56
CA LEU A 856 0.90 -0.03 36.21
C LEU A 856 2.30 0.06 36.83
N CYS A 857 3.21 0.72 36.13
CA CYS A 857 4.57 0.87 36.68
C CYS A 857 4.55 1.76 37.93
N LEU A 858 3.75 2.78 37.86
CA LEU A 858 3.65 3.66 39.05
C LEU A 858 3.08 2.87 40.23
N GLN A 859 2.07 2.10 39.98
CA GLN A 859 1.48 1.31 41.09
C GLN A 859 2.45 0.23 41.58
N ALA A 860 3.16 -0.30 40.68
CA ALA A 860 4.17 -1.29 41.11
C ALA A 860 5.20 -0.64 42.03
N ALA A 861 5.48 0.60 41.69
CA ALA A 861 6.48 1.28 42.55
C ALA A 861 5.89 1.60 43.93
N LEU A 862 4.64 1.74 44.03
CA LEU A 862 4.00 2.10 45.31
C LEU A 862 3.73 0.87 46.17
N HIS A 863 3.58 -0.27 45.53
CA HIS A 863 3.02 -1.36 46.36
C HIS A 863 3.90 -2.60 46.26
N GLN A 864 4.87 -2.68 45.27
CA GLN A 864 5.71 -3.89 45.10
C GLN A 864 7.17 -3.46 45.01
N LYS A 865 7.76 -3.03 46.12
CA LYS A 865 9.11 -2.39 46.08
C LYS A 865 10.20 -3.44 45.86
N GLU A 866 9.90 -4.73 46.20
CA GLU A 866 10.97 -5.76 46.13
C GLU A 866 10.96 -6.45 44.77
N THR A 867 9.80 -6.39 43.97
CA THR A 867 9.70 -7.14 42.68
C THR A 867 9.51 -6.15 41.54
N ILE A 868 9.78 -4.93 41.76
CA ILE A 868 9.47 -3.85 40.80
C ILE A 868 10.34 -4.01 39.55
N GLU A 869 11.57 -4.47 39.68
CA GLU A 869 12.46 -4.59 38.51
C GLU A 869 11.95 -5.67 37.55
N GLU A 870 11.57 -6.79 38.13
CA GLU A 870 11.08 -7.89 37.27
C GLU A 870 9.73 -7.53 36.62
N THR A 871 8.91 -6.80 37.37
CA THR A 871 7.57 -6.43 36.85
C THR A 871 7.71 -5.38 35.73
N VAL A 872 8.55 -4.45 35.91
CA VAL A 872 8.71 -3.38 34.91
C VAL A 872 9.39 -3.94 33.66
N LYS A 873 10.39 -4.87 33.88
CA LYS A 873 11.04 -5.51 32.71
C LYS A 873 10.03 -6.31 31.88
N LYS A 874 9.21 -6.94 32.59
CA LYS A 874 8.15 -7.73 31.89
C LYS A 874 7.19 -6.79 31.14
N LEU A 875 6.87 -5.66 31.66
CA LEU A 875 5.93 -4.71 31.02
C LEU A 875 6.60 -4.00 29.85
N LEU A 876 7.93 -3.88 29.98
CA LEU A 876 8.66 -3.18 28.89
C LEU A 876 8.78 -4.08 27.67
N SER A 877 8.81 -5.44 27.96
CA SER A 877 8.85 -6.38 26.82
C SER A 877 7.54 -6.35 26.02
N SER A 878 6.52 -5.81 26.58
CA SER A 878 5.20 -5.81 25.91
C SER A 878 5.00 -4.53 25.11
N VAL A 879 6.03 -3.63 25.16
CA VAL A 879 5.93 -2.37 24.38
C VAL A 879 7.06 -2.34 23.34
N ASN A 880 6.71 -2.18 21.97
CA ASN A 880 7.71 -2.06 20.88
C ASN A 880 8.26 -0.63 20.82
N TYR A 881 8.65 0.05 22.03
CA TYR A 881 9.12 1.46 21.98
C TYR A 881 10.62 1.48 22.30
N GLN A 882 11.31 2.61 21.76
CA GLN A 882 12.69 2.84 22.23
C GLN A 882 12.73 2.96 23.77
N LYS A 883 13.24 1.97 24.50
CA LYS A 883 13.35 1.84 25.97
C LYS A 883 13.61 3.20 26.63
N CYS A 884 14.38 4.18 26.02
CA CYS A 884 14.72 5.49 26.62
C CYS A 884 13.50 6.42 26.63
N ASP A 885 12.67 6.28 25.58
CA ASP A 885 11.47 7.16 25.51
C ASP A 885 10.43 6.74 26.55
N PHE A 886 10.30 5.53 26.73
CA PHE A 886 9.30 5.07 27.73
C PHE A 886 9.74 5.48 29.15
N LEU A 887 11.03 5.26 29.51
CA LEU A 887 11.50 5.60 30.87
C LEU A 887 11.35 7.09 31.15
N LEU A 888 11.56 7.86 30.13
CA LEU A 888 11.36 9.31 30.32
C LEU A 888 9.88 9.63 30.52
N ASP A 889 9.03 9.01 29.77
CA ASP A 889 7.58 9.21 29.96
C ASP A 889 7.15 8.75 31.36
N LEU A 890 7.76 7.65 31.82
CA LEU A 890 7.42 7.15 33.16
C LEU A 890 7.84 8.17 34.22
N CYS A 891 8.98 8.72 34.02
CA CYS A 891 9.44 9.72 35.00
C CYS A 891 8.52 10.94 35.01
N SER A 892 8.21 11.36 33.81
CA SER A 892 7.29 12.52 33.75
C SER A 892 5.94 12.19 34.42
N HIS A 893 5.42 11.00 34.11
CA HIS A 893 4.14 10.59 34.72
C HIS A 893 4.24 10.49 36.24
N VAL A 894 5.32 10.01 36.81
CA VAL A 894 5.50 9.85 38.27
C VAL A 894 5.65 11.23 38.92
N LYS A 895 6.33 12.09 38.23
CA LYS A 895 6.50 13.44 38.80
C LYS A 895 5.16 14.19 38.87
N ASP A 896 4.44 14.00 37.80
CA ASP A 896 3.11 14.62 37.85
C ASP A 896 2.30 14.07 39.04
N TYR A 897 2.46 12.79 39.20
CA TYR A 897 1.74 12.17 40.34
C TYR A 897 2.30 12.69 41.67
N GLU A 898 3.58 12.78 41.89
CA GLU A 898 4.18 13.26 43.15
C GLU A 898 3.79 14.71 43.43
N THR A 899 3.71 15.48 42.29
CA THR A 899 3.31 16.89 42.48
C THR A 899 1.84 16.97 42.92
N GLN A 900 1.00 16.06 42.43
CA GLN A 900 -0.44 16.12 42.76
C GLN A 900 -0.70 15.53 44.14
N THR A 901 0.07 14.48 44.56
CA THR A 901 -0.33 13.73 45.77
C THR A 901 0.66 14.02 46.89
N GLY A 902 1.84 14.68 46.55
CA GLY A 902 2.89 14.98 47.55
C GLY A 902 3.67 13.73 47.99
N ARG A 903 3.42 12.55 47.45
CA ARG A 903 4.15 11.31 47.77
C ARG A 903 5.40 11.15 46.88
N SER A 904 6.51 10.61 47.61
CA SER A 904 7.76 10.43 46.84
C SER A 904 7.85 8.98 46.32
N VAL A 905 7.79 8.79 44.96
CA VAL A 905 7.75 7.43 44.37
C VAL A 905 9.01 7.20 43.52
N LEU A 906 9.73 8.15 43.20
CA LEU A 906 10.86 8.08 42.24
C LEU A 906 12.01 7.26 42.84
N PRO A 907 12.26 7.31 44.14
CA PRO A 907 13.34 6.51 44.72
C PRO A 907 13.08 5.00 44.57
N ALA A 908 11.82 4.64 44.62
CA ALA A 908 11.49 3.20 44.48
C ALA A 908 11.76 2.70 43.05
N LEU A 909 11.80 3.57 42.05
CA LEU A 909 12.02 3.16 40.64
C LEU A 909 13.48 3.31 40.24
N GLN A 910 14.27 3.62 41.28
CA GLN A 910 15.70 3.86 41.01
C GLN A 910 16.36 2.63 40.37
N PRO A 911 16.12 1.44 40.86
CA PRO A 911 16.75 0.24 40.29
C PRO A 911 16.39 0.06 38.81
N ILE A 912 15.22 0.55 38.36
CA ILE A 912 14.77 0.41 36.95
C ILE A 912 15.58 1.35 36.04
N TYR A 913 15.75 2.50 36.62
CA TYR A 913 16.50 3.48 35.82
C TYR A 913 18.00 3.14 35.81
N GLN A 914 18.43 2.33 36.85
CA GLN A 914 19.86 1.90 36.87
C GLN A 914 20.08 0.72 35.94
N SER A 915 19.02 -0.05 35.67
CA SER A 915 19.12 -1.22 34.77
C SER A 915 18.93 -0.80 33.31
N ALA A 916 18.97 0.45 32.94
CA ALA A 916 18.62 1.12 31.67
C ALA A 916 19.78 1.00 30.67
N PRO A 917 19.48 1.26 29.26
CA PRO A 917 20.32 0.96 28.10
C PRO A 917 21.71 1.60 28.21
N ALA A 918 22.81 0.89 27.79
CA ALA A 918 24.23 1.31 27.78
C ALA A 918 24.40 2.72 27.24
N VAL A 919 23.35 3.20 26.40
CA VAL A 919 23.39 4.57 25.88
C VAL A 919 21.98 5.15 25.90
N TRP A 920 21.88 6.45 26.38
CA TRP A 920 20.55 7.11 26.39
C TRP A 920 20.33 7.89 25.09
N SER A 921 19.32 7.36 24.34
CA SER A 921 18.96 8.07 23.08
C SER A 921 17.67 8.86 23.29
N ILE A 922 17.82 10.23 23.06
CA ILE A 922 16.70 11.06 23.53
C ILE A 922 16.28 12.01 22.39
N LYS A 923 14.88 12.18 22.42
CA LYS A 923 14.34 13.27 21.58
C LYS A 923 13.97 14.48 22.47
N LEU A 924 14.87 15.44 22.51
CA LEU A 924 14.65 16.57 23.43
C LEU A 924 13.52 17.48 22.93
N SER A 925 13.19 17.52 21.68
CA SER A 925 12.13 18.39 21.15
C SER A 925 10.75 17.97 21.67
N GLU A 926 10.51 16.86 22.07
CA GLU A 926 9.18 16.38 22.49
C GLU A 926 9.12 16.27 24.01
N ARG A 927 10.31 16.55 24.63
CA ARG A 927 10.33 16.34 26.09
C ARG A 927 11.11 17.47 26.75
N LYS A 928 10.79 17.69 28.04
CA LYS A 928 11.48 18.82 28.71
C LYS A 928 12.81 18.34 29.32
N SER A 929 13.97 19.13 29.14
CA SER A 929 15.32 18.83 29.68
C SER A 929 15.27 18.60 31.20
N SER A 930 14.23 19.10 31.84
CA SER A 930 14.08 18.94 33.31
C SER A 930 13.77 17.48 33.68
N ILE A 931 13.04 16.84 32.79
CA ILE A 931 12.73 15.41 33.08
C ILE A 931 13.97 14.55 32.87
N LEU A 932 14.70 14.84 31.84
CA LEU A 932 15.95 14.10 31.60
C LEU A 932 16.93 14.29 32.77
N LEU A 933 17.02 15.44 33.30
CA LEU A 933 17.91 15.70 34.46
C LEU A 933 17.51 14.82 35.65
N GLU A 934 16.28 14.74 35.83
CA GLU A 934 15.82 13.90 36.97
C GLU A 934 16.21 12.43 36.77
N VAL A 935 16.05 12.03 35.56
CA VAL A 935 16.36 10.61 35.30
C VAL A 935 17.87 10.39 35.44
N LEU A 936 18.63 11.35 35.02
CA LEU A 936 20.10 11.17 35.07
C LEU A 936 20.59 11.22 36.52
N LYS A 937 19.91 11.92 37.42
CA LYS A 937 20.29 11.96 38.85
C LYS A 937 20.10 10.60 39.51
N LEU A 938 19.26 9.85 38.85
CA LEU A 938 18.96 8.54 39.45
C LEU A 938 19.96 7.48 39.02
N GLN A 939 20.89 7.86 38.24
CA GLN A 939 21.88 6.89 37.74
C GLN A 939 23.09 6.87 38.68
N THR A 940 23.71 5.61 38.79
CA THR A 940 24.84 5.47 39.76
C THR A 940 26.15 5.93 39.10
N GLU A 941 26.12 5.80 37.70
CA GLU A 941 27.30 6.29 36.97
C GLU A 941 26.87 7.20 35.82
N LYS A 942 27.86 8.07 35.40
CA LYS A 942 27.57 8.90 34.21
C LYS A 942 27.41 8.02 32.95
N LYS A 943 26.29 8.27 32.27
CA LYS A 943 26.05 7.44 31.06
C LYS A 943 26.11 8.33 29.81
N PRO A 944 26.49 7.57 28.62
CA PRO A 944 26.51 8.34 27.38
C PRO A 944 25.09 8.71 26.91
N VAL A 945 25.01 10.01 26.38
CA VAL A 945 23.68 10.46 25.92
C VAL A 945 23.76 10.82 24.42
N GLU A 946 22.74 10.20 23.73
CA GLU A 946 22.67 10.51 22.27
C GLU A 946 21.38 11.30 21.98
N LEU A 947 21.61 12.45 21.33
CA LEU A 947 20.43 13.29 21.00
C LEU A 947 19.99 13.05 19.55
N ARG A 948 18.63 12.69 19.39
CA ARG A 948 18.10 12.38 18.02
C ARG A 948 17.36 13.58 17.47
N ASP A 949 16.84 14.40 18.44
CA ASP A 949 16.10 15.61 18.04
C ASP A 949 16.15 16.63 19.20
N TRP A 950 16.32 17.93 18.74
CA TRP A 950 16.40 18.93 19.84
C TRP A 950 15.85 20.26 19.34
N THR A 951 15.45 21.18 20.31
CA THR A 951 14.92 22.51 19.94
C THR A 951 15.96 23.59 20.28
N ASP A 952 15.79 24.71 19.43
CA ASP A 952 16.77 25.80 19.66
C ASP A 952 16.23 26.77 20.71
N GLU A 953 15.21 26.28 21.52
CA GLU A 953 14.65 27.20 22.54
C GLU A 953 15.66 27.40 23.68
N GLU A 954 15.86 28.68 24.03
CA GLU A 954 16.88 29.06 25.03
C GLU A 954 16.64 28.35 26.37
N SER A 955 15.42 28.26 26.83
CA SER A 955 15.11 27.59 28.12
C SER A 955 15.46 26.10 28.07
N GLU A 956 15.27 25.48 26.92
CA GLU A 956 15.60 24.04 26.80
C GLU A 956 17.12 23.82 26.74
N VAL A 957 17.83 24.74 26.09
CA VAL A 957 19.31 24.65 26.02
C VAL A 957 19.90 24.87 27.42
N LYS A 958 19.33 25.80 28.13
CA LYS A 958 19.82 26.06 29.50
C LYS A 958 19.47 24.89 30.42
N GLY A 959 18.30 24.42 30.23
CA GLY A 959 17.88 23.24 30.99
C GLY A 959 18.77 22.02 30.74
N PHE A 960 19.22 21.80 29.51
CA PHE A 960 20.08 20.64 29.20
C PHE A 960 21.47 20.82 29.82
N LEU A 961 21.95 22.07 30.00
CA LEU A 961 23.27 22.30 30.63
C LEU A 961 23.31 21.71 32.05
N GLN A 962 22.19 21.71 32.60
CA GLN A 962 22.12 21.18 33.99
C GLN A 962 22.26 19.66 34.00
N CYS A 963 22.16 19.01 32.86
CA CYS A 963 22.26 17.54 32.78
C CYS A 963 23.72 17.10 32.61
N LEU A 964 24.64 18.02 32.33
CA LEU A 964 26.01 17.70 31.90
C LEU A 964 26.80 17.03 33.02
N PRO A 965 26.55 17.36 34.23
CA PRO A 965 27.33 16.71 35.31
C PRO A 965 27.02 15.21 35.42
N TYR A 966 26.00 14.83 34.80
CA TYR A 966 25.60 13.42 34.97
C TYR A 966 25.82 12.65 33.66
N ILE A 967 26.46 13.30 32.70
CA ILE A 967 26.61 12.65 31.38
C ILE A 967 28.12 12.36 31.18
N SER A 968 28.35 11.16 30.69
CA SER A 968 29.77 10.79 30.46
C SER A 968 30.20 11.14 29.03
N GLN A 969 29.22 10.91 28.03
CA GLN A 969 29.53 11.25 26.62
C GLN A 969 28.29 11.84 25.94
N LEU A 970 28.58 12.83 25.16
CA LEU A 970 27.46 13.43 24.40
C LEU A 970 27.66 13.13 22.90
N ARG A 971 26.49 12.59 22.31
CA ARG A 971 26.57 12.28 20.87
C ARG A 971 25.30 12.78 20.17
N PHE A 972 25.54 12.94 18.82
CA PHE A 972 24.37 13.36 18.02
C PHE A 972 24.05 12.32 16.94
N TYR A 973 22.68 12.10 16.68
CA TYR A 973 22.24 11.18 15.61
C TYR A 973 22.39 11.84 14.24
N LEU A 974 23.10 11.29 13.14
CA LEU A 974 23.69 11.68 11.83
C LEU A 974 22.98 12.89 11.24
N LYS A 975 22.86 14.05 12.01
CA LYS A 975 22.52 15.36 11.41
C LYS A 975 23.61 16.38 11.75
N ARG A 976 24.64 16.59 10.80
CA ARG A 976 25.89 17.36 11.06
C ARG A 976 25.57 18.84 11.25
N GLU A 977 24.67 19.44 10.43
CA GLU A 977 24.48 20.90 10.52
C GLU A 977 23.63 21.28 11.74
N PRO A 978 22.58 20.69 12.01
CA PRO A 978 21.80 21.03 13.21
C PRO A 978 22.58 20.74 14.50
N ALA A 979 23.38 19.75 14.48
CA ALA A 979 24.19 19.41 15.68
C ALA A 979 25.23 20.49 15.95
N VAL A 980 25.84 21.00 14.83
CA VAL A 980 26.86 22.05 15.01
C VAL A 980 26.21 23.32 15.57
N LYS A 981 25.05 23.59 15.07
CA LYS A 981 24.35 24.80 15.55
C LYS A 981 23.92 24.65 17.01
N PHE A 982 23.36 23.52 17.26
CA PHE A 982 22.93 23.30 18.66
C PHE A 982 24.12 23.32 19.61
N LEU A 983 25.24 22.62 19.24
CA LEU A 983 26.44 22.63 20.10
C LEU A 983 26.98 24.05 20.28
N LEU A 984 26.96 24.83 19.18
CA LEU A 984 27.42 26.24 19.32
C LEU A 984 26.53 27.01 20.31
N LYS A 985 25.32 26.80 20.27
CA LYS A 985 24.40 27.48 21.21
C LYS A 985 24.64 27.00 22.64
N LEU A 986 24.91 25.75 22.80
CA LEU A 986 25.19 25.22 24.14
C LEU A 986 26.47 25.84 24.72
N ILE A 987 27.42 26.05 23.88
CA ILE A 987 28.70 26.62 24.34
C ILE A 987 28.50 28.12 24.66
N VAL A 988 27.74 28.66 23.82
CA VAL A 988 27.50 30.10 24.04
C VAL A 988 26.72 30.28 25.35
N SER A 989 25.78 29.43 25.48
CA SER A 989 24.97 29.53 26.71
C SER A 989 25.81 29.19 27.94
N ALA A 990 26.71 28.25 27.84
CA ALA A 990 27.59 27.90 28.97
C ALA A 990 28.51 29.07 29.34
N SER A 991 28.84 29.86 28.32
CA SER A 991 29.77 30.99 28.56
C SER A 991 29.01 32.18 29.15
N GLU A 992 27.70 32.23 28.99
CA GLU A 992 26.88 33.38 29.41
C GLU A 992 26.37 33.15 30.84
N CYS A 993 26.66 31.97 31.52
CA CYS A 993 26.21 31.67 32.88
C CYS A 993 27.15 32.29 33.91
N ASP A 994 26.71 33.04 35.02
CA ASP A 994 27.53 33.70 36.05
C ASP A 994 28.93 33.09 36.16
N THR A 995 30.00 33.94 36.15
CA THR A 995 31.44 33.72 35.93
C THR A 995 31.93 32.50 36.72
N ASN A 996 31.18 32.03 37.91
CA ASN A 996 31.64 30.81 38.64
C ASN A 996 30.96 29.55 38.09
N GLN A 997 29.72 29.56 37.53
CA GLN A 997 28.93 28.44 36.98
C GLN A 997 29.21 28.25 35.48
N GLY A 998 29.60 29.40 34.83
CA GLY A 998 29.95 29.42 33.39
C GLY A 998 31.22 28.61 33.12
N GLU A 999 32.27 28.76 34.02
CA GLU A 999 33.55 28.02 33.86
C GLU A 999 33.35 26.53 34.19
N ILE A 1000 32.42 26.23 34.99
CA ILE A 1000 32.11 24.85 35.40
C ILE A 1000 31.37 24.13 34.26
N TYR A 1001 30.46 24.76 33.53
CA TYR A 1001 29.70 24.09 32.45
C TYR A 1001 30.56 23.93 31.20
N THR A 1002 31.42 24.94 31.00
CA THR A 1002 32.34 24.82 29.86
C THR A 1002 33.33 23.67 30.09
N GLU A 1003 33.74 23.54 31.35
CA GLU A 1003 34.64 22.41 31.66
C GLU A 1003 33.89 21.08 31.58
N LEU A 1004 32.65 21.03 31.98
CA LEU A 1004 31.82 19.80 31.93
C LEU A 1004 31.49 19.42 30.49
N LEU A 1005 31.26 20.44 29.62
CA LEU A 1005 30.95 20.17 28.19
C LEU A 1005 32.19 19.59 27.50
N THR A 1006 33.32 20.08 27.95
CA THR A 1006 34.55 19.56 27.32
C THR A 1006 34.85 18.14 27.81
N SER A 1007 34.40 17.91 28.98
CA SER A 1007 34.64 16.56 29.56
C SER A 1007 33.73 15.52 28.90
N VAL A 1008 32.59 15.91 28.38
CA VAL A 1008 31.64 14.90 27.84
C VAL A 1008 31.87 14.73 26.34
N CYS A 1009 32.69 15.58 25.81
CA CYS A 1009 32.97 15.53 24.35
C CYS A 1009 34.41 15.07 24.12
N SER A 1010 34.63 13.69 24.00
CA SER A 1010 35.98 13.19 23.63
C SER A 1010 36.00 12.74 22.16
N TYR A 1011 37.26 12.82 21.55
CA TYR A 1011 37.41 12.54 20.10
C TYR A 1011 37.05 11.07 19.81
N THR A 1012 37.25 9.99 20.59
CA THR A 1012 37.16 8.55 20.26
C THR A 1012 35.70 8.13 20.08
N SER A 1013 34.69 8.85 20.51
CA SER A 1013 33.30 8.36 20.45
C SER A 1013 32.33 9.53 20.26
N PHE A 1014 32.78 10.83 20.00
CA PHE A 1014 32.08 12.10 19.72
C PHE A 1014 32.41 12.56 18.29
N PRO A 1015 31.47 13.04 17.51
CA PRO A 1015 30.09 13.45 17.89
C PRO A 1015 29.06 12.37 17.50
N PHE A 1016 29.68 11.17 16.83
CA PHE A 1016 28.66 10.21 16.36
C PHE A 1016 29.08 8.80 16.78
N ASP A 1017 28.09 7.81 16.75
CA ASP A 1017 28.36 6.40 17.12
C ASP A 1017 28.89 5.62 15.90
N GLU A 1018 29.96 4.68 16.05
CA GLU A 1018 30.74 3.88 15.06
C GLU A 1018 29.87 2.78 14.44
N ASP A 1019 28.55 2.62 14.75
CA ASP A 1019 27.83 1.34 14.49
C ASP A 1019 27.21 1.35 13.10
N ASN A 1020 27.54 2.40 12.12
CA ASN A 1020 26.81 2.37 10.83
C ASN A 1020 27.74 2.79 9.69
N LEU A 1021 29.21 2.94 10.00
CA LEU A 1021 30.10 3.41 8.90
C LEU A 1021 31.43 2.68 8.99
N ASP A 1022 32.01 2.28 7.77
CA ASP A 1022 33.39 1.75 7.77
C ASP A 1022 34.34 2.68 8.53
N ASP A 1023 35.35 2.09 9.43
CA ASP A 1023 36.30 2.78 10.34
C ASP A 1023 36.95 3.98 9.65
N PHE A 1024 37.11 3.90 8.28
CA PHE A 1024 37.75 5.03 7.56
C PHE A 1024 36.73 6.14 7.28
N GLU A 1025 35.47 5.88 7.00
CA GLU A 1025 34.41 6.88 6.72
C GLU A 1025 33.94 7.55 8.02
N PHE A 1026 34.05 6.88 9.11
CA PHE A 1026 33.70 7.43 10.44
C PHE A 1026 34.73 8.49 10.85
N GLN A 1027 36.02 8.26 10.57
CA GLN A 1027 37.06 9.25 10.92
C GLN A 1027 36.93 10.52 10.06
N ILE A 1028 36.48 10.35 8.84
CA ILE A 1028 36.35 11.52 7.94
C ILE A 1028 35.16 12.37 8.39
N GLU A 1029 34.12 11.75 8.80
CA GLU A 1029 32.92 12.50 9.21
C GLU A 1029 33.15 13.21 10.55
N GLN A 1030 33.91 12.66 11.40
CA GLN A 1030 34.23 13.32 12.68
C GLN A 1030 35.16 14.53 12.47
N CYS A 1031 36.20 14.37 11.53
CA CYS A 1031 37.08 15.52 11.22
C CYS A 1031 36.28 16.65 10.55
N ASP A 1032 35.31 16.23 9.70
CA ASP A 1032 34.49 17.27 9.03
C ASP A 1032 33.59 17.99 10.06
N PHE A 1033 33.06 17.24 11.00
CA PHE A 1033 32.21 17.85 12.04
C PHE A 1033 33.02 18.86 12.87
N LEU A 1034 34.25 18.54 13.34
CA LEU A 1034 35.07 19.45 14.18
C LEU A 1034 35.50 20.69 13.38
N LEU A 1035 35.75 20.46 12.10
CA LEU A 1035 36.13 21.63 11.27
C LEU A 1035 34.93 22.55 11.05
N ASP A 1036 33.71 21.97 10.86
CA ASP A 1036 32.51 22.82 10.71
C ASP A 1036 32.20 23.55 12.02
N LEU A 1037 32.39 22.88 13.10
CA LEU A 1037 32.17 23.54 14.40
C LEU A 1037 33.14 24.71 14.59
N CYS A 1038 34.38 24.52 14.23
CA CYS A 1038 35.38 25.61 14.39
C CYS A 1038 35.03 26.79 13.47
N SER A 1039 34.62 26.45 12.31
CA SER A 1039 34.24 27.54 11.39
C SER A 1039 33.08 28.36 11.96
N HIS A 1040 32.07 27.68 12.48
CA HIS A 1040 30.89 28.41 13.01
C HIS A 1040 31.27 29.18 14.28
N VAL A 1041 32.12 28.62 15.10
CA VAL A 1041 32.55 29.34 16.31
C VAL A 1041 33.33 30.60 15.93
N LYS A 1042 34.13 30.53 14.91
CA LYS A 1042 34.92 31.71 14.50
C LYS A 1042 34.01 32.79 13.89
N ASP A 1043 33.11 32.23 13.13
CA ASP A 1043 32.15 33.23 12.60
C ASP A 1043 31.43 33.96 13.75
N TYR A 1044 31.07 33.17 14.74
CA TYR A 1044 30.41 33.78 15.91
C TYR A 1044 31.36 34.74 16.63
N GLU A 1045 32.59 34.40 16.90
CA GLU A 1045 33.57 35.27 17.60
C GLU A 1045 33.82 36.56 16.80
N THR A 1046 33.83 36.41 15.47
CA THR A 1046 34.04 37.61 14.61
C THR A 1046 32.82 38.53 14.67
N GLN A 1047 31.60 37.91 14.79
CA GLN A 1047 30.36 38.71 14.76
C GLN A 1047 30.11 39.35 16.12
N THR A 1048 30.52 38.69 17.23
CA THR A 1048 30.05 39.17 18.55
C THR A 1048 31.25 39.68 19.35
N GLY A 1049 32.54 39.42 18.83
CA GLY A 1049 33.77 39.87 19.54
C GLY A 1049 34.05 39.05 20.79
N ARG A 1050 33.30 38.04 21.09
CA ARG A 1050 33.50 37.17 22.27
C ARG A 1050 34.29 35.91 21.88
N SER A 1051 35.26 35.59 22.90
CA SER A 1051 36.12 34.43 22.58
C SER A 1051 35.58 33.16 23.28
N VAL A 1052 35.14 32.10 22.43
CA VAL A 1052 34.54 30.88 23.01
C VAL A 1052 35.35 29.66 22.55
N LEU A 1053 36.42 29.90 21.77
CA LEU A 1053 37.23 28.82 21.18
C LEU A 1053 38.14 28.19 22.25
N PRO A 1054 38.60 28.93 23.22
CA PRO A 1054 39.45 28.34 24.28
C PRO A 1054 38.70 27.28 25.09
N ALA A 1055 37.40 27.38 25.15
CA ALA A 1055 36.58 26.40 25.89
C ALA A 1055 36.48 25.08 25.13
N LEU A 1056 36.81 25.02 23.83
CA LEU A 1056 36.69 23.80 23.00
C LEU A 1056 38.07 23.20 22.73
N GLN A 1057 39.04 23.87 23.38
CA GLN A 1057 40.43 23.46 23.15
C GLN A 1057 40.66 21.99 23.55
N PRO A 1058 40.15 21.49 24.57
CA PRO A 1058 40.35 20.09 24.99
C PRO A 1058 39.75 19.10 23.98
N ILE A 1059 38.69 19.45 23.21
CA ILE A 1059 38.06 18.55 22.20
C ILE A 1059 38.99 18.43 20.98
N TYR A 1060 39.64 19.58 20.68
CA TYR A 1060 40.53 19.59 19.49
C TYR A 1060 41.90 18.99 19.84
N GLN A 1061 42.18 18.98 21.23
CA GLN A 1061 43.48 18.41 21.67
C GLN A 1061 43.36 16.89 21.79
N SER A 1062 42.06 16.43 22.02
CA SER A 1062 41.76 14.99 22.20
C SER A 1062 41.49 14.30 20.86
N ALA A 1063 41.66 15.09 19.66
CA ALA A 1063 41.29 14.63 18.31
C ALA A 1063 42.51 14.67 17.40
N PRO A 1064 42.39 13.91 16.07
CA PRO A 1064 42.64 12.52 15.69
C PRO A 1064 44.11 12.27 15.35
N ALA A 1065 44.51 10.82 15.36
CA ALA A 1065 45.83 10.32 14.92
C ALA A 1065 46.20 10.86 13.53
N VAL A 1066 45.11 11.16 12.68
CA VAL A 1066 45.36 11.76 11.36
C VAL A 1066 44.20 12.70 11.03
N TRP A 1067 44.51 13.99 10.65
CA TRP A 1067 43.47 14.93 10.19
C TRP A 1067 43.20 14.76 8.69
N SER A 1068 41.85 14.61 8.49
CA SER A 1068 41.47 14.51 7.05
C SER A 1068 40.65 15.75 6.66
N ILE A 1069 41.13 16.35 5.67
CA ILE A 1069 40.40 17.57 5.25
C ILE A 1069 40.23 17.53 3.72
N LYS A 1070 39.02 17.86 3.40
CA LYS A 1070 38.78 18.08 1.95
C LYS A 1070 39.02 19.55 1.59
N LEU A 1071 40.16 19.86 1.03
CA LEU A 1071 40.59 21.27 0.80
C LEU A 1071 39.71 21.95 -0.24
N SER A 1072 39.04 21.15 -1.09
CA SER A 1072 38.17 21.73 -2.13
C SER A 1072 36.88 22.31 -1.51
N GLU A 1073 36.46 21.99 -0.35
CA GLU A 1073 35.14 22.37 0.22
C GLU A 1073 35.38 23.25 1.44
N ARG A 1074 36.71 23.30 2.03
CA ARG A 1074 36.88 24.00 3.31
C ARG A 1074 38.13 24.90 3.23
N LYS A 1075 38.03 26.09 3.91
CA LYS A 1075 39.17 27.03 3.84
C LYS A 1075 40.34 26.52 4.71
N SER A 1076 41.61 26.50 4.10
CA SER A 1076 42.85 26.06 4.78
C SER A 1076 43.11 26.88 6.05
N SER A 1077 42.36 28.04 6.08
CA SER A 1077 42.52 28.92 7.26
C SER A 1077 41.85 28.31 8.50
N ILE A 1078 40.77 27.55 8.26
CA ILE A 1078 40.08 26.91 9.39
C ILE A 1078 40.91 25.73 9.91
N LEU A 1079 41.51 24.98 8.99
CA LEU A 1079 42.41 23.88 9.40
C LEU A 1079 43.63 24.43 10.17
N LEU A 1080 44.11 25.53 9.72
CA LEU A 1080 45.25 26.15 10.42
C LEU A 1080 44.88 26.52 11.86
N GLU A 1081 43.72 27.01 11.99
CA GLU A 1081 43.27 27.37 13.35
C GLU A 1081 43.15 26.13 14.23
N VAL A 1082 42.63 25.08 13.65
CA VAL A 1082 42.48 23.84 14.43
C VAL A 1082 43.86 23.25 14.76
N LEU A 1083 44.83 23.38 13.83
CA LEU A 1083 46.17 22.79 14.03
C LEU A 1083 46.94 23.60 15.08
N LYS A 1084 46.63 24.91 15.22
CA LYS A 1084 47.30 25.73 16.26
C LYS A 1084 46.85 25.32 17.66
N LEU A 1085 45.71 24.68 17.64
CA LEU A 1085 45.14 24.29 18.95
C LEU A 1085 45.67 22.92 19.38
N GLN A 1086 46.63 22.31 18.55
CA GLN A 1086 47.14 20.97 18.86
C GLN A 1086 48.46 21.09 19.64
N THR A 1087 48.65 20.11 20.58
CA THR A 1087 49.86 20.19 21.44
C THR A 1087 51.08 19.62 20.72
N GLU A 1088 50.81 18.67 19.66
CA GLU A 1088 51.89 18.12 18.82
C GLU A 1088 51.48 18.19 17.34
N LYS A 1089 52.60 18.12 16.47
CA LYS A 1089 52.30 18.10 15.03
C LYS A 1089 51.67 16.75 14.63
N LYS A 1090 50.50 16.84 13.91
CA LYS A 1090 49.79 15.58 13.54
C LYS A 1090 49.75 15.43 12.01
N PRO A 1091 49.72 14.00 11.56
CA PRO A 1091 49.61 13.78 10.11
C PRO A 1091 48.26 14.28 9.56
N VAL A 1092 48.40 14.88 8.31
CA VAL A 1092 47.17 15.41 7.69
C VAL A 1092 46.96 14.72 6.34
N GLU A 1093 45.74 14.16 6.19
CA GLU A 1093 45.36 13.58 4.89
C GLU A 1093 44.50 14.56 4.07
N LEU A 1094 45.08 14.81 2.94
CA LEU A 1094 44.33 15.75 2.08
C LEU A 1094 43.48 14.97 1.07
N ARG A 1095 42.22 15.32 1.20
CA ARG A 1095 41.30 14.65 0.25
C ARG A 1095 40.72 15.68 -0.72
N ASP A 1096 40.93 15.55 -1.86
CA ASP A 1096 40.34 16.44 -2.88
C ASP A 1096 40.90 17.87 -2.75
N TRP A 1097 41.66 18.37 -3.55
CA TRP A 1097 42.28 19.71 -3.45
C TRP A 1097 42.13 20.44 -4.78
N THR A 1098 41.91 21.81 -4.74
CA THR A 1098 41.74 22.65 -5.95
C THR A 1098 43.09 23.27 -6.33
N ASP A 1099 43.40 23.43 -7.65
CA ASP A 1099 44.68 24.07 -8.08
C ASP A 1099 44.65 25.57 -7.83
N GLU A 1100 43.64 26.05 -6.98
CA GLU A 1100 43.59 27.49 -6.71
C GLU A 1100 44.75 27.91 -5.80
N GLU A 1101 45.52 28.87 -6.37
CA GLU A 1101 46.78 29.35 -5.73
C GLU A 1101 46.50 29.84 -4.30
N SER A 1102 45.41 30.51 -4.04
CA SER A 1102 45.08 31.05 -2.71
C SER A 1102 44.80 29.93 -1.70
N GLU A 1103 44.25 28.84 -2.06
CA GLU A 1103 43.98 27.70 -1.17
C GLU A 1103 45.26 26.90 -0.88
N VAL A 1104 46.10 26.79 -2.00
CA VAL A 1104 47.40 26.08 -1.84
C VAL A 1104 48.33 26.92 -0.96
N LYS A 1105 48.24 28.29 -1.23
CA LYS A 1105 49.07 29.19 -0.38
C LYS A 1105 48.55 29.18 1.05
N GLY A 1106 47.27 29.19 1.16
CA GLY A 1106 46.62 29.10 2.49
C GLY A 1106 46.97 27.78 3.21
N PHE A 1107 47.01 26.67 2.52
CA PHE A 1107 47.37 25.37 3.14
C PHE A 1107 48.86 25.33 3.50
N LEU A 1108 49.69 26.00 2.60
CA LEU A 1108 51.14 26.00 2.88
C LEU A 1108 51.43 26.61 4.26
N GLN A 1109 50.51 27.42 4.68
CA GLN A 1109 50.68 28.04 6.03
C GLN A 1109 50.43 27.00 7.13
N CYS A 1110 49.84 25.86 6.86
CA CYS A 1110 49.54 24.81 7.84
C CYS A 1110 50.71 23.84 7.99
N LEU A 1111 51.82 23.93 7.03
CA LEU A 1111 52.89 22.90 6.93
C LEU A 1111 53.76 22.89 8.19
N PRO A 1112 53.88 24.08 8.81
CA PRO A 1112 54.73 24.08 10.02
C PRO A 1112 54.06 23.34 11.18
N TYR A 1113 52.80 23.07 11.06
CA TYR A 1113 52.07 22.45 12.17
C TYR A 1113 51.69 21.00 11.84
N ILE A 1114 52.28 20.44 10.66
CA ILE A 1114 51.88 19.10 10.20
C ILE A 1114 53.12 18.19 10.27
N SER A 1115 52.99 17.04 10.83
CA SER A 1115 54.12 16.09 10.98
C SER A 1115 54.29 15.23 9.73
N GLN A 1116 53.17 14.80 9.08
CA GLN A 1116 53.21 13.97 7.85
C GLN A 1116 51.97 14.27 6.99
N LEU A 1117 52.28 14.53 5.67
CA LEU A 1117 51.16 14.82 4.75
C LEU A 1117 50.86 13.59 3.87
N ARG A 1118 49.55 12.91 3.99
CA ARG A 1118 49.09 11.75 3.20
C ARG A 1118 48.07 12.18 2.14
#